data_AF-A0A813UYK1-F1
#
_entry.id   AF-A0A813UYK1-F1
#
_cell.length_a   1.000
_cell.length_b   1.000
_cell.length_c   1.000
_cell.angle_alpha   90.00
_cell.angle_beta   90.00
_cell.angle_gamma   90.00
#
_symmetry.space_group_name_H-M   'P 1'
#
loop_
_entity.id
_entity.type
_entity.pdbx_description
1 polymer ?
#
loop_
_entity_poly.entity_id
_entity_poly.type
_entity_poly.pdbx_seq_one_letter_code
_entity_poly.pdbx_strand_id
1 'polypeptide(L)'
;MSIITEVGLQNFSFDVDSVSYRALKKPVDQTISINGQSGSNGYDGTSGSAGYCGSNGSNGGDGSNGSDGGNGCPGTDSQNALIWLNGTVEDLIMQVKTFNNLNYNFKLAKSNGIILMKVNGGNGGNGGSGGSGGNGGHGGDGHDGCNGSNGCNASAEGASGGDGGHGGRGGNGGCGGNGGRGGYGGDGGNAGAGGHVQVQSADPRLFMLIEMDCRAGKKGQGGCGGSGGSRGIGGSGGCGGRGGRGGSGGPGGANGIDGSHGCDGIRGTDGCAGNDGHNGRDGLAANSGSIQYAVVDIHGNIIETGSDKYHVSVYSYTIADENNDGIYEPNSIFFITNVKWINNGAMTLPSGSILSFPSTEYITTDMNDISILQGNTINQAVIDPHQFQCHLHDSYSVSINEPYIKRINITSEVKLLNRLFTGGKVSTALTCQYPIQITKIEIPTYLGPGEQSSVMINFKNISTRVYGECLNSAGSIELILSTHSLIKILPANDHQYIYEIKSDGFGYYKINEEIFPQSTKRIKFEIKLDENSSQQYFEHLFWEIDLLLRNKLIEKRQNTIRIVPTFQPNIHTDVLLVTNSKVGRIEFLAYQNLFQLFKYSSQTWDIERYGVFHNPEIKWLNTTDLIIFIYLNSESTFNVIQSQLFLQHMKSSEKSAFISVGSGLSDEFDFALFDYNNLQFLNIKDQTKSESTNYLWNAFGFTQPNQQELIDKANKFRINYEKQDDQEYLYQVVFDNTANTDSTSCMKVVYGAKYIYKSTLDCQVGNRLIMVPTNNNNPLLTSSNVPFTIQTELNTTQQQSRIIQNEIDLNSHFGRLLCAILFYQGFEKSYLIISEQEELSTCIFSTGSHKFNYNQILISLAMSIIEREYDRQILQFPSSKKLIHQIENIIHREDKTNYGLNENDWFYLLIQSLYEYIDSKFWSSFPWCGCTMKAKQRHKLQELLNDLLSLTTVNISKNKSIYQQLSILRLQKLANLKFPAADYRQISARPIHEIQTWQREQQMNRISPSTDEIEKY
;
A
#
# COMPACT_ATOMS: atom_id res chain seq x y z
N MET A 1 -11.71 6.01 9.07
CA MET A 1 -13.17 5.84 9.31
C MET A 1 -13.30 4.63 10.22
N SER A 2 -13.90 4.61 11.40
CA SER A 2 -14.68 5.50 12.27
C SER A 2 -14.73 4.69 13.60
N ILE A 3 -14.47 5.19 14.81
CA ILE A 3 -15.22 6.18 15.59
C ILE A 3 -14.29 6.65 16.72
N ILE A 4 -14.08 7.96 16.81
CA ILE A 4 -13.54 8.70 17.96
C ILE A 4 -14.74 9.43 18.57
N THR A 5 -14.95 9.37 19.89
CA THR A 5 -15.59 10.45 20.66
C THR A 5 -15.37 10.29 22.18
N GLU A 6 -14.63 11.26 22.72
CA GLU A 6 -14.75 11.96 24.01
C GLU A 6 -15.29 11.25 25.26
N VAL A 7 -14.41 11.08 26.28
CA VAL A 7 -14.69 11.53 27.66
C VAL A 7 -13.39 12.00 28.34
N GLY A 8 -13.33 13.30 28.66
CA GLY A 8 -12.74 13.87 29.88
C GLY A 8 -11.24 13.67 30.18
N LEU A 9 -10.42 14.62 29.74
CA LEU A 9 -9.11 14.91 30.33
C LEU A 9 -9.29 15.60 31.70
N GLN A 10 -8.94 14.91 32.80
CA GLN A 10 -8.56 15.52 34.07
C GLN A 10 -7.30 14.83 34.62
N ASN A 11 -6.21 15.59 34.69
CA ASN A 11 -5.04 15.47 35.58
C ASN A 11 -4.68 14.07 36.11
N PHE A 12 -3.91 13.31 35.32
CA PHE A 12 -3.02 12.29 35.89
C PHE A 12 -1.67 12.94 36.22
N SER A 13 -1.48 13.30 37.49
CA SER A 13 -0.13 13.47 38.03
C SER A 13 0.52 12.09 38.11
N PHE A 14 1.53 11.84 37.31
CA PHE A 14 2.41 10.70 37.50
C PHE A 14 3.17 10.91 38.81
N ASP A 15 2.74 10.20 39.85
CA ASP A 15 3.50 10.06 41.10
C ASP A 15 4.67 9.10 40.82
N VAL A 16 5.81 9.68 40.44
CA VAL A 16 7.08 8.97 40.23
C VAL A 16 7.69 8.66 41.60
N ASP A 17 7.06 7.76 42.36
CA ASP A 17 7.64 7.16 43.57
C ASP A 17 7.09 5.74 43.88
N SER A 18 6.54 5.07 42.87
CA SER A 18 6.10 3.66 42.96
C SER A 18 6.94 2.73 42.10
N VAL A 19 8.27 2.84 42.17
CA VAL A 19 9.16 1.74 41.79
C VAL A 19 9.34 0.84 43.00
N SER A 20 8.39 -0.05 43.25
CA SER A 20 8.57 -1.31 44.03
C SER A 20 7.26 -2.09 43.98
N TYR A 21 7.34 -3.39 43.64
CA TYR A 21 6.24 -4.35 43.44
C TYR A 21 5.61 -4.41 42.03
N ARG A 22 6.46 -4.51 41.00
CA ARG A 22 6.20 -5.50 39.93
C ARG A 22 6.95 -6.79 40.30
N ALA A 23 6.39 -7.55 41.23
CA ALA A 23 6.79 -8.91 41.51
C ALA A 23 5.55 -9.80 41.36
N LEU A 24 5.71 -10.92 40.66
CA LEU A 24 4.75 -12.02 40.60
C LEU A 24 4.00 -12.13 41.95
N LYS A 25 2.67 -12.04 41.94
CA LYS A 25 1.83 -12.25 43.14
C LYS A 25 2.12 -13.64 43.70
N LYS A 26 3.10 -13.77 44.58
CA LYS A 26 3.27 -14.96 45.42
C LYS A 26 1.98 -15.05 46.26
N PRO A 27 1.31 -16.21 46.33
CA PRO A 27 0.14 -16.36 47.19
C PRO A 27 0.54 -16.00 48.63
N VAL A 28 -0.17 -15.06 49.24
CA VAL A 28 0.04 -14.66 50.64
C VAL A 28 -0.97 -15.44 51.47
N ASP A 29 -0.50 -16.36 52.30
CA ASP A 29 -1.39 -17.24 53.07
C ASP A 29 -1.84 -16.56 54.36
N GLN A 30 -1.01 -15.69 54.93
CA GLN A 30 -1.34 -14.92 56.12
C GLN A 30 -0.68 -13.54 56.07
N THR A 31 -1.43 -12.51 56.47
CA THR A 31 -0.90 -11.17 56.72
C THR A 31 -0.97 -10.86 58.20
N ILE A 32 0.16 -10.50 58.80
CA ILE A 32 0.25 -10.06 60.19
C ILE A 32 0.71 -8.62 60.19
N SER A 33 0.08 -7.75 60.97
CA SER A 33 0.35 -6.31 60.96
C SER A 33 0.51 -5.78 62.37
N ILE A 34 1.61 -5.05 62.61
CA ILE A 34 1.90 -4.32 63.84
C ILE A 34 2.19 -2.84 63.52
N ASN A 35 1.42 -2.30 62.58
CA ASN A 35 1.61 -0.97 62.02
C ASN A 35 1.34 0.13 63.05
N GLY A 36 1.92 1.30 62.80
CA GLY A 36 1.51 2.55 63.43
C GLY A 36 0.08 2.93 63.05
N GLN A 37 -0.59 3.62 63.98
CA GLN A 37 -1.91 4.23 63.76
C GLN A 37 -1.79 5.51 62.94
N SER A 38 -2.65 5.66 61.93
CA SER A 38 -2.75 6.89 61.15
C SER A 38 -3.37 8.02 61.97
N GLY A 39 -2.87 9.24 61.76
CA GLY A 39 -3.43 10.45 62.34
C GLY A 39 -4.75 10.85 61.69
N SER A 40 -5.61 11.51 62.47
CA SER A 40 -6.86 12.10 61.98
C SER A 40 -6.62 13.37 61.17
N ASN A 41 -7.47 13.62 60.18
CA ASN A 41 -7.46 14.88 59.44
C ASN A 41 -7.92 16.05 60.32
N GLY A 42 -7.46 17.25 59.98
CA GLY A 42 -7.96 18.51 60.51
C GLY A 42 -9.35 18.84 59.99
N TYR A 43 -10.07 19.69 60.71
CA TYR A 43 -11.40 20.16 60.32
C TYR A 43 -11.29 21.40 59.44
N ASP A 44 -12.22 21.59 58.51
CA ASP A 44 -12.27 22.80 57.68
C ASP A 44 -12.80 24.00 58.48
N GLY A 45 -12.28 25.18 58.17
CA GLY A 45 -12.72 26.45 58.71
C GLY A 45 -14.04 26.91 58.09
N THR A 46 -14.82 27.67 58.87
CA THR A 46 -16.09 28.24 58.46
C THR A 46 -15.89 29.61 57.80
N SER A 47 -16.60 29.87 56.71
CA SER A 47 -16.55 31.17 56.05
C SER A 47 -17.17 32.30 56.88
N GLY A 48 -16.65 33.51 56.71
CA GLY A 48 -17.18 34.72 57.31
C GLY A 48 -18.46 35.21 56.67
N SER A 49 -19.30 35.88 57.45
CA SER A 49 -20.53 36.54 57.01
C SER A 49 -20.24 37.85 56.30
N ALA A 50 -21.01 38.16 55.25
CA ALA A 50 -20.92 39.45 54.57
C ALA A 50 -21.41 40.61 55.46
N GLY A 51 -20.83 41.79 55.23
CA GLY A 51 -21.25 43.04 55.85
C GLY A 51 -22.56 43.57 55.23
N TYR A 52 -23.31 44.32 56.04
CA TYR A 52 -24.60 44.88 55.61
C TYR A 52 -24.39 46.11 54.71
N CYS A 53 -25.29 46.34 53.75
CA CYS A 53 -25.26 47.56 52.96
C CYS A 53 -25.77 48.75 53.78
N GLY A 54 -25.17 49.92 53.60
CA GLY A 54 -25.60 51.16 54.22
C GLY A 54 -26.88 51.69 53.58
N SER A 55 -27.77 52.26 54.41
CA SER A 55 -28.85 53.14 53.94
C SER A 55 -28.29 54.47 53.43
N ASN A 56 -29.11 55.29 52.78
CA ASN A 56 -28.66 56.54 52.17
C ASN A 56 -27.78 57.39 53.10
N GLY A 57 -26.62 57.81 52.59
CA GLY A 57 -25.58 58.56 53.31
C GLY A 57 -24.87 57.79 54.44
N SER A 58 -25.21 56.51 54.67
CA SER A 58 -24.66 55.65 55.72
C SER A 58 -23.65 54.66 55.15
N ASN A 59 -22.62 54.34 55.94
CA ASN A 59 -21.57 53.41 55.51
C ASN A 59 -22.08 51.95 55.48
N GLY A 60 -21.52 51.16 54.57
CA GLY A 60 -21.66 49.70 54.60
C GLY A 60 -20.83 49.09 55.73
N GLY A 61 -21.31 47.97 56.28
CA GLY A 61 -20.63 47.22 57.32
C GLY A 61 -19.50 46.35 56.76
N ASP A 62 -18.51 46.05 57.59
CA ASP A 62 -17.39 45.17 57.22
C ASP A 62 -17.85 43.69 57.20
N GLY A 63 -17.28 42.91 56.29
CA GLY A 63 -17.43 41.46 56.30
C GLY A 63 -16.59 40.82 57.39
N SER A 64 -17.08 39.73 57.98
CA SER A 64 -16.34 39.00 59.03
C SER A 64 -15.26 38.12 58.42
N ASN A 65 -14.20 37.83 59.18
CA ASN A 65 -13.16 36.92 58.74
C ASN A 65 -13.68 35.48 58.67
N GLY A 66 -13.10 34.68 57.78
CA GLY A 66 -13.24 33.21 57.84
C GLY A 66 -12.38 32.63 58.97
N SER A 67 -12.76 31.47 59.49
CA SER A 67 -11.98 30.79 60.52
C SER A 67 -10.89 29.91 59.91
N ASP A 68 -9.83 29.66 60.67
CA ASP A 68 -8.74 28.79 60.25
C ASP A 68 -9.19 27.31 60.20
N GLY A 69 -8.57 26.54 59.30
CA GLY A 69 -8.66 25.09 59.29
C GLY A 69 -7.80 24.46 60.39
N GLY A 70 -8.26 23.35 60.95
CA GLY A 70 -7.52 22.60 61.96
C GLY A 70 -6.33 21.83 61.38
N ASN A 71 -5.30 21.61 62.19
CA ASN A 71 -4.14 20.81 61.78
C ASN A 71 -4.48 19.32 61.76
N GLY A 72 -3.88 18.57 60.84
CA GLY A 72 -3.88 17.11 60.86
C GLY A 72 -3.01 16.57 61.99
N CYS A 73 -3.43 15.46 62.60
CA CYS A 73 -2.63 14.78 63.62
C CYS A 73 -1.50 13.96 62.97
N PRO A 74 -0.33 13.84 63.62
CA PRO A 74 0.74 12.97 63.13
C PRO A 74 0.30 11.49 63.17
N GLY A 75 0.82 10.71 62.21
CA GLY A 75 0.80 9.25 62.31
C GLY A 75 1.79 8.79 63.37
N THR A 76 1.50 7.65 64.00
CA THR A 76 2.39 7.05 65.01
C THR A 76 3.40 6.11 64.35
N ASP A 77 4.58 5.99 64.96
CA ASP A 77 5.60 5.05 64.52
C ASP A 77 5.13 3.61 64.72
N SER A 78 5.60 2.71 63.86
CA SER A 78 5.40 1.27 64.03
C SER A 78 6.27 0.74 65.18
N GLN A 79 5.84 -0.35 65.81
CA GLN A 79 6.65 -1.02 66.82
C GLN A 79 7.79 -1.79 66.16
N ASN A 80 8.98 -1.71 66.76
CA ASN A 80 10.06 -2.64 66.44
C ASN A 80 9.69 -4.06 66.90
N ALA A 81 10.20 -5.07 66.21
CA ALA A 81 9.85 -6.46 66.48
C ALA A 81 11.04 -7.42 66.40
N LEU A 82 11.04 -8.41 67.27
CA LEU A 82 11.91 -9.57 67.20
C LEU A 82 11.05 -10.80 66.89
N ILE A 83 11.39 -11.49 65.80
CA ILE A 83 10.62 -12.61 65.28
C ILE A 83 11.48 -13.85 65.36
N TRP A 84 10.99 -14.94 65.96
CA TRP A 84 11.63 -16.25 65.90
C TRP A 84 10.83 -17.19 65.01
N LEU A 85 11.53 -17.85 64.08
CA LEU A 85 11.00 -18.90 63.22
C LEU A 85 11.60 -20.24 63.66
N ASN A 86 10.73 -21.21 63.95
CA ASN A 86 11.10 -22.56 64.34
C ASN A 86 10.17 -23.58 63.69
N GLY A 87 10.57 -24.86 63.67
CA GLY A 87 9.76 -25.95 63.16
C GLY A 87 10.13 -26.34 61.73
N THR A 88 9.14 -26.84 60.97
CA THR A 88 9.33 -27.32 59.59
C THR A 88 8.52 -26.49 58.61
N VAL A 89 8.63 -26.79 57.31
CA VAL A 89 7.77 -26.17 56.29
C VAL A 89 6.28 -26.50 56.50
N GLU A 90 5.99 -27.67 57.08
CA GLU A 90 4.61 -28.12 57.30
C GLU A 90 4.04 -27.66 58.64
N ASP A 91 4.90 -27.43 59.64
CA ASP A 91 4.56 -27.00 60.99
C ASP A 91 5.46 -25.80 61.40
N LEU A 92 5.32 -24.67 60.71
CA LEU A 92 6.08 -23.46 61.05
C LEU A 92 5.47 -22.83 62.31
N ILE A 93 6.33 -22.58 63.29
CA ILE A 93 6.03 -21.83 64.51
C ILE A 93 6.71 -20.47 64.40
N MET A 94 5.92 -19.42 64.31
CA MET A 94 6.41 -18.05 64.38
C MET A 94 6.06 -17.42 65.72
N GLN A 95 7.06 -16.89 66.42
CA GLN A 95 6.89 -16.12 67.64
C GLN A 95 7.28 -14.67 67.36
N VAL A 96 6.34 -13.75 67.52
CA VAL A 96 6.61 -12.31 67.38
C VAL A 96 6.61 -11.69 68.76
N LYS A 97 7.72 -11.07 69.15
CA LYS A 97 7.83 -10.25 70.36
C LYS A 97 8.03 -8.80 69.96
N THR A 98 7.05 -7.96 70.32
CA THR A 98 7.20 -6.52 70.22
C THR A 98 7.80 -5.95 71.51
N PHE A 99 8.27 -4.71 71.49
CA PHE A 99 8.80 -4.02 72.68
C PHE A 99 7.78 -3.93 73.84
N ASN A 100 6.49 -4.07 73.55
CA ASN A 100 5.41 -4.09 74.55
C ASN A 100 5.09 -5.51 75.09
N ASN A 101 5.95 -6.50 74.86
CA ASN A 101 5.83 -7.89 75.32
C ASN A 101 4.57 -8.65 74.84
N LEU A 102 3.98 -8.25 73.71
CA LEU A 102 2.96 -9.06 73.06
C LEU A 102 3.65 -10.22 72.35
N ASN A 103 3.31 -11.45 72.74
CA ASN A 103 3.80 -12.69 72.13
C ASN A 103 2.70 -13.27 71.25
N TYR A 104 2.89 -13.24 69.94
CA TYR A 104 2.01 -13.94 69.02
C TYR A 104 2.65 -15.26 68.59
N ASN A 105 1.98 -16.38 68.87
CA ASN A 105 2.39 -17.70 68.41
C ASN A 105 1.50 -18.13 67.24
N PHE A 106 2.08 -18.26 66.06
CA PHE A 106 1.36 -18.75 64.88
C PHE A 106 1.82 -20.16 64.57
N LYS A 107 0.90 -21.13 64.58
CA LYS A 107 1.11 -22.45 63.98
C LYS A 107 0.51 -22.40 62.58
N LEU A 108 1.36 -22.32 61.56
CA LEU A 108 0.89 -22.19 60.18
C LEU A 108 0.71 -23.57 59.56
N ALA A 109 -0.49 -23.84 59.05
CA ALA A 109 -0.80 -25.09 58.34
C ALA A 109 -0.23 -25.07 56.91
N LYS A 110 -0.02 -26.27 56.34
CA LYS A 110 0.49 -26.55 54.97
C LYS A 110 0.24 -25.41 53.98
N SER A 111 1.30 -24.68 53.66
CA SER A 111 1.24 -23.43 52.93
C SER A 111 2.28 -23.44 51.80
N ASN A 112 1.79 -23.34 50.57
CA ASN A 112 2.63 -23.09 49.39
C ASN A 112 2.91 -21.57 49.22
N GLY A 113 2.30 -20.71 50.03
CA GLY A 113 2.42 -19.25 49.98
C GLY A 113 3.39 -18.66 51.01
N ILE A 114 3.39 -17.34 51.12
CA ILE A 114 4.28 -16.57 52.01
C ILE A 114 3.50 -15.95 53.17
N ILE A 115 4.17 -15.74 54.29
CA ILE A 115 3.69 -14.92 55.40
C ILE A 115 4.15 -13.50 55.17
N LEU A 116 3.21 -12.58 55.02
CA LEU A 116 3.52 -11.16 54.89
C LEU A 116 3.40 -10.49 56.25
N MET A 117 4.51 -9.98 56.77
CA MET A 117 4.51 -9.18 58.00
C MET A 117 4.65 -7.69 57.66
N LYS A 118 3.68 -6.90 58.11
CA LYS A 118 3.65 -5.45 57.95
C LYS A 118 3.99 -4.77 59.28
N VAL A 119 5.00 -3.93 59.24
CA VAL A 119 5.56 -3.16 60.35
C VAL A 119 5.71 -1.71 59.88
N ASN A 120 4.64 -1.20 59.28
CA ASN A 120 4.62 0.10 58.61
C ASN A 120 4.25 1.22 59.56
N GLY A 121 4.84 2.40 59.38
CA GLY A 121 4.42 3.60 60.12
C GLY A 121 3.00 4.07 59.76
N GLY A 122 2.36 4.78 60.67
CA GLY A 122 1.04 5.38 60.45
C GLY A 122 1.10 6.59 59.53
N ASN A 123 0.06 6.81 58.73
CA ASN A 123 0.00 8.01 57.87
C ASN A 123 -0.31 9.26 58.71
N GLY A 124 0.28 10.40 58.38
CA GLY A 124 -0.15 11.69 58.92
C GLY A 124 -1.51 12.11 58.35
N GLY A 125 -2.35 12.72 59.18
CA GLY A 125 -3.64 13.27 58.76
C GLY A 125 -3.46 14.56 57.96
N ASN A 126 -4.33 14.83 57.00
CA ASN A 126 -4.28 16.09 56.23
C ASN A 126 -4.77 17.27 57.08
N GLY A 127 -4.23 18.46 56.85
CA GLY A 127 -4.76 19.69 57.43
C GLY A 127 -6.08 20.11 56.78
N GLY A 128 -6.96 20.75 57.55
CA GLY A 128 -8.24 21.28 57.06
C GLY A 128 -8.06 22.61 56.32
N SER A 129 -8.96 22.92 55.40
CA SER A 129 -8.93 24.17 54.63
C SER A 129 -9.40 25.34 55.48
N GLY A 130 -8.88 26.55 55.28
CA GLY A 130 -9.37 27.78 55.90
C GLY A 130 -10.67 28.26 55.27
N GLY A 131 -11.55 28.88 56.07
CA GLY A 131 -12.81 29.46 55.60
C GLY A 131 -12.59 30.79 54.86
N SER A 132 -13.42 31.10 53.86
CA SER A 132 -13.32 32.38 53.15
C SER A 132 -13.76 33.56 54.01
N GLY A 133 -13.19 34.74 53.82
CA GLY A 133 -13.68 35.97 54.43
C GLY A 133 -14.98 36.46 53.81
N GLY A 134 -15.84 37.08 54.62
CA GLY A 134 -17.09 37.68 54.16
C GLY A 134 -16.86 38.99 53.42
N ASN A 135 -17.70 39.29 52.43
CA ASN A 135 -17.57 40.53 51.65
C ASN A 135 -17.99 41.75 52.47
N GLY A 136 -17.35 42.90 52.25
CA GLY A 136 -17.80 44.18 52.81
C GLY A 136 -19.07 44.69 52.14
N GLY A 137 -19.97 45.29 52.92
CA GLY A 137 -21.23 45.85 52.43
C GLY A 137 -21.05 47.18 51.70
N HIS A 138 -21.91 47.47 50.74
CA HIS A 138 -21.84 48.73 49.99
C HIS A 138 -22.32 49.91 50.84
N GLY A 139 -21.75 51.10 50.67
CA GLY A 139 -22.27 52.32 51.28
C GLY A 139 -23.51 52.84 50.55
N GLY A 140 -24.43 53.47 51.27
CA GLY A 140 -25.68 53.98 50.69
C GLY A 140 -25.52 55.35 50.03
N ASP A 141 -26.31 55.63 49.01
CA ASP A 141 -26.22 56.86 48.22
C ASP A 141 -26.64 58.11 49.01
N GLY A 142 -26.09 59.26 48.69
CA GLY A 142 -26.47 60.53 49.28
C GLY A 142 -27.85 61.00 48.79
N HIS A 143 -28.55 61.77 49.62
CA HIS A 143 -29.85 62.35 49.26
C HIS A 143 -29.71 63.55 48.32
N ASP A 144 -30.60 63.69 47.34
CA ASP A 144 -30.61 64.88 46.48
C ASP A 144 -30.99 66.15 47.25
N GLY A 145 -30.39 67.26 46.88
CA GLY A 145 -30.69 68.58 47.41
C GLY A 145 -32.03 69.12 46.89
N CYS A 146 -32.78 69.81 47.75
CA CYS A 146 -34.05 70.42 47.37
C CYS A 146 -33.85 71.57 46.37
N ASN A 147 -34.73 71.69 45.38
CA ASN A 147 -34.69 72.84 44.46
C ASN A 147 -35.04 74.14 45.20
N GLY A 148 -34.40 75.24 44.80
CA GLY A 148 -34.68 76.57 45.29
C GLY A 148 -36.04 77.10 44.80
N SER A 149 -36.71 77.89 45.61
CA SER A 149 -38.01 78.48 45.27
C SER A 149 -37.87 79.61 44.25
N ASN A 150 -38.77 79.69 43.28
CA ASN A 150 -38.76 80.82 42.35
C ASN A 150 -39.10 82.14 43.06
N GLY A 151 -38.48 83.23 42.60
CA GLY A 151 -38.75 84.58 43.06
C GLY A 151 -40.12 85.08 42.59
N CYS A 152 -40.72 86.01 43.35
CA CYS A 152 -42.04 86.54 43.05
C CYS A 152 -41.95 87.70 42.04
N ASN A 153 -42.83 87.71 41.04
CA ASN A 153 -42.91 88.80 40.06
C ASN A 153 -43.48 90.08 40.70
N ALA A 154 -43.01 91.25 40.29
CA ALA A 154 -43.50 92.53 40.82
C ALA A 154 -44.81 92.96 40.15
N SER A 155 -45.76 93.46 40.94
CA SER A 155 -47.11 93.83 40.49
C SER A 155 -47.35 95.34 40.32
N ALA A 156 -46.32 96.18 40.45
CA ALA A 156 -46.40 97.64 40.36
C ALA A 156 -45.24 98.24 39.53
N GLU A 157 -45.47 99.37 38.86
CA GLU A 157 -44.46 100.07 38.04
C GLU A 157 -43.29 100.56 38.89
N GLY A 158 -42.07 100.39 38.37
CA GLY A 158 -40.80 100.73 39.05
C GLY A 158 -40.32 99.75 40.13
N ALA A 159 -41.09 98.70 40.48
CA ALA A 159 -40.69 97.71 41.49
C ALA A 159 -39.93 96.51 40.89
N SER A 160 -38.83 96.11 41.54
CA SER A 160 -38.02 94.95 41.12
C SER A 160 -38.67 93.62 41.51
N GLY A 161 -38.50 92.59 40.67
CA GLY A 161 -38.92 91.22 41.00
C GLY A 161 -38.03 90.62 42.09
N GLY A 162 -38.58 89.69 42.89
CA GLY A 162 -37.84 89.02 43.95
C GLY A 162 -36.84 88.00 43.41
N ASP A 163 -35.70 87.84 44.08
CA ASP A 163 -34.69 86.86 43.69
C ASP A 163 -35.17 85.41 43.92
N GLY A 164 -34.66 84.49 43.10
CA GLY A 164 -34.88 83.07 43.28
C GLY A 164 -34.02 82.50 44.40
N GLY A 165 -34.57 81.58 45.19
CA GLY A 165 -33.85 80.89 46.25
C GLY A 165 -32.77 79.96 45.72
N HIS A 166 -31.66 79.82 46.44
CA HIS A 166 -30.60 78.89 46.09
C HIS A 166 -31.06 77.43 46.26
N GLY A 167 -30.57 76.54 45.39
CA GLY A 167 -30.80 75.10 45.55
C GLY A 167 -30.01 74.50 46.71
N GLY A 168 -30.59 73.53 47.40
CA GLY A 168 -29.97 72.79 48.49
C GLY A 168 -28.83 71.89 48.00
N ARG A 169 -27.85 71.61 48.85
CA ARG A 169 -26.74 70.72 48.51
C ARG A 169 -27.18 69.25 48.57
N GLY A 170 -26.65 68.43 47.68
CA GLY A 170 -26.80 66.98 47.78
C GLY A 170 -26.02 66.43 48.97
N GLY A 171 -26.55 65.40 49.62
CA GLY A 171 -25.90 64.66 50.69
C GLY A 171 -24.77 63.80 50.15
N ASN A 172 -23.76 63.54 50.97
CA ASN A 172 -22.66 62.64 50.60
C ASN A 172 -23.12 61.17 50.63
N GLY A 173 -22.53 60.33 49.78
CA GLY A 173 -22.71 58.89 49.87
C GLY A 173 -21.87 58.28 50.99
N GLY A 174 -22.35 57.18 51.57
CA GLY A 174 -21.64 56.43 52.60
C GLY A 174 -20.48 55.62 52.04
N CYS A 175 -19.45 55.38 52.84
CA CYS A 175 -18.31 54.54 52.47
C CYS A 175 -18.69 53.06 52.42
N GLY A 176 -18.06 52.27 51.55
CA GLY A 176 -18.20 50.82 51.55
C GLY A 176 -17.41 50.18 52.70
N GLY A 177 -17.92 49.07 53.23
CA GLY A 177 -17.24 48.28 54.26
C GLY A 177 -16.09 47.46 53.70
N ASN A 178 -15.15 47.07 54.56
CA ASN A 178 -14.02 46.21 54.20
C ASN A 178 -14.45 44.74 54.08
N GLY A 179 -13.80 44.00 53.20
CA GLY A 179 -13.92 42.55 53.18
C GLY A 179 -13.15 41.91 54.35
N GLY A 180 -13.72 40.86 54.93
CA GLY A 180 -13.07 40.04 55.95
C GLY A 180 -11.93 39.22 55.37
N ARG A 181 -10.93 38.89 56.18
CA ARG A 181 -9.80 38.04 55.76
C ARG A 181 -10.22 36.58 55.64
N GLY A 182 -9.60 35.84 54.73
CA GLY A 182 -9.71 34.38 54.71
C GLY A 182 -8.93 33.74 55.85
N GLY A 183 -9.42 32.62 56.37
CA GLY A 183 -8.75 31.84 57.41
C GLY A 183 -7.55 31.06 56.85
N TYR A 184 -6.56 30.78 57.68
CA TYR A 184 -5.40 29.96 57.34
C TYR A 184 -5.79 28.49 57.14
N GLY A 185 -5.14 27.80 56.21
CA GLY A 185 -5.22 26.35 56.11
C GLY A 185 -4.42 25.69 57.24
N GLY A 186 -4.92 24.59 57.78
CA GLY A 186 -4.23 23.82 58.82
C GLY A 186 -3.04 23.04 58.27
N ASP A 187 -2.01 22.85 59.09
CA ASP A 187 -0.83 22.05 58.71
C ASP A 187 -1.17 20.55 58.62
N GLY A 188 -0.52 19.84 57.71
CA GLY A 188 -0.58 18.38 57.61
C GLY A 188 0.22 17.70 58.73
N GLY A 189 -0.26 16.54 59.19
CA GLY A 189 0.42 15.72 60.18
C GLY A 189 1.65 15.01 59.62
N ASN A 190 2.67 14.84 60.46
CA ASN A 190 3.88 14.08 60.09
C ASN A 190 3.55 12.59 59.89
N ALA A 191 4.29 11.94 58.99
CA ALA A 191 4.26 10.48 58.88
C ALA A 191 4.89 9.81 60.11
N GLY A 192 4.44 8.61 60.45
CA GLY A 192 5.14 7.71 61.38
C GLY A 192 6.22 6.89 60.68
N ALA A 193 7.31 6.58 61.39
CA ALA A 193 8.39 5.73 60.91
C ALA A 193 7.98 4.25 60.83
N GLY A 194 8.57 3.52 59.89
CA GLY A 194 8.48 2.06 59.85
C GLY A 194 9.31 1.42 60.96
N GLY A 195 8.96 0.21 61.40
CA GLY A 195 9.63 -0.43 62.53
C GLY A 195 10.89 -1.19 62.12
N HIS A 196 11.83 -1.29 63.04
CA HIS A 196 13.03 -2.11 62.90
C HIS A 196 12.72 -3.55 63.33
N VAL A 197 12.97 -4.50 62.43
CA VAL A 197 12.61 -5.91 62.60
C VAL A 197 13.86 -6.77 62.52
N GLN A 198 14.05 -7.63 63.51
CA GLN A 198 15.02 -8.72 63.43
C GLN A 198 14.30 -10.07 63.33
N VAL A 199 14.64 -10.87 62.33
CA VAL A 199 14.09 -12.21 62.10
C VAL A 199 15.15 -13.25 62.42
N GLN A 200 14.92 -14.06 63.43
CA GLN A 200 15.82 -15.09 63.91
C GLN A 200 15.33 -16.49 63.56
N SER A 201 16.24 -17.36 63.15
CA SER A 201 15.95 -18.79 62.95
C SER A 201 17.24 -19.61 63.14
N ALA A 202 17.12 -20.79 63.74
CA ALA A 202 18.21 -21.77 63.70
C ALA A 202 18.32 -22.45 62.33
N ASP A 203 17.20 -22.55 61.59
CA ASP A 203 17.18 -23.02 60.21
C ASP A 203 17.00 -21.82 59.25
N PRO A 204 18.06 -21.35 58.58
CA PRO A 204 17.98 -20.22 57.65
C PRO A 204 17.08 -20.48 56.44
N ARG A 205 16.71 -21.73 56.12
CA ARG A 205 15.77 -22.04 55.03
C ARG A 205 14.39 -21.44 55.28
N LEU A 206 14.00 -21.30 56.55
CA LEU A 206 12.69 -20.78 56.95
C LEU A 206 12.50 -19.30 56.60
N PHE A 207 13.58 -18.53 56.36
CA PHE A 207 13.46 -17.15 55.91
C PHE A 207 12.76 -17.03 54.54
N MET A 208 12.76 -18.08 53.72
CA MET A 208 11.99 -18.11 52.46
C MET A 208 10.48 -18.07 52.66
N LEU A 209 9.98 -18.39 53.86
CA LEU A 209 8.56 -18.46 54.17
C LEU A 209 7.97 -17.08 54.53
N ILE A 210 8.81 -16.09 54.78
CA ILE A 210 8.39 -14.79 55.31
C ILE A 210 8.87 -13.64 54.42
N GLU A 211 7.98 -12.67 54.19
CA GLU A 211 8.29 -11.39 53.56
C GLU A 211 7.92 -10.25 54.50
N MET A 212 8.74 -9.20 54.51
CA MET A 212 8.63 -8.07 55.41
C MET A 212 8.25 -6.80 54.64
N ASP A 213 7.36 -5.99 55.20
CA ASP A 213 7.03 -4.64 54.75
C ASP A 213 7.22 -3.69 55.94
N CYS A 214 8.25 -2.85 55.90
CA CYS A 214 8.64 -1.95 57.01
C CYS A 214 8.68 -0.49 56.54
N ARG A 215 7.75 -0.08 55.68
CA ARG A 215 7.73 1.27 55.09
C ARG A 215 7.30 2.33 56.10
N ALA A 216 7.74 3.57 55.88
CA ALA A 216 7.17 4.72 56.56
C ALA A 216 5.70 4.95 56.16
N GLY A 217 4.96 5.64 57.02
CA GLY A 217 3.66 6.20 56.67
C GLY A 217 3.80 7.33 55.65
N LYS A 218 2.67 7.72 55.05
CA LYS A 218 2.60 8.91 54.18
C LYS A 218 2.46 10.17 55.02
N LYS A 219 3.10 11.26 54.61
CA LYS A 219 2.90 12.59 55.22
C LYS A 219 1.50 13.12 54.91
N GLY A 220 0.90 13.85 55.85
CA GLY A 220 -0.33 14.60 55.63
C GLY A 220 -0.07 15.84 54.78
N GLN A 221 -1.01 16.20 53.92
CA GLN A 221 -0.95 17.42 53.12
C GLN A 221 -1.46 18.62 53.93
N GLY A 222 -0.88 19.80 53.72
CA GLY A 222 -1.39 21.04 54.30
C GLY A 222 -2.73 21.46 53.67
N GLY A 223 -3.63 22.03 54.45
CA GLY A 223 -4.91 22.57 53.98
C GLY A 223 -4.74 23.88 53.21
N CYS A 224 -5.65 24.17 52.29
CA CYS A 224 -5.62 25.43 51.54
C CYS A 224 -6.08 26.60 52.43
N GLY A 225 -5.50 27.79 52.26
CA GLY A 225 -5.99 29.01 52.89
C GLY A 225 -7.30 29.48 52.24
N GLY A 226 -8.18 30.07 53.05
CA GLY A 226 -9.43 30.65 52.59
C GLY A 226 -9.20 31.96 51.83
N SER A 227 -10.05 32.25 50.84
CA SER A 227 -9.98 33.51 50.11
C SER A 227 -10.44 34.70 50.96
N GLY A 228 -9.85 35.88 50.80
CA GLY A 228 -10.34 37.12 51.38
C GLY A 228 -11.67 37.57 50.77
N GLY A 229 -12.49 38.25 51.58
CA GLY A 229 -13.75 38.84 51.15
C GLY A 229 -13.54 40.07 50.27
N SER A 230 -14.45 40.32 49.32
CA SER A 230 -14.38 41.49 48.46
C SER A 230 -14.67 42.78 49.23
N ARG A 231 -14.15 43.91 48.76
CA ARG A 231 -14.49 45.24 49.29
C ARG A 231 -15.93 45.63 48.99
N GLY A 232 -16.54 46.38 49.91
CA GLY A 232 -17.76 47.15 49.68
C GLY A 232 -17.46 48.40 48.86
N ILE A 233 -18.36 48.75 47.95
CA ILE A 233 -18.27 49.95 47.11
C ILE A 233 -18.94 51.13 47.83
N GLY A 234 -18.33 52.32 47.81
CA GLY A 234 -18.92 53.52 48.39
C GLY A 234 -20.07 54.08 47.55
N GLY A 235 -21.12 54.54 48.24
CA GLY A 235 -22.34 55.11 47.67
C GLY A 235 -22.07 56.43 46.96
N SER A 236 -22.84 56.68 45.90
CA SER A 236 -22.78 57.92 45.14
C SER A 236 -23.22 59.12 45.98
N GLY A 237 -22.68 60.31 45.70
CA GLY A 237 -23.22 61.54 46.30
C GLY A 237 -24.53 61.95 45.64
N GLY A 238 -25.46 62.51 46.41
CA GLY A 238 -26.72 63.02 45.88
C GLY A 238 -26.52 64.27 45.04
N CYS A 239 -27.39 64.51 44.05
CA CYS A 239 -27.29 65.69 43.20
C CYS A 239 -27.67 66.97 43.96
N GLY A 240 -27.03 68.09 43.65
CA GLY A 240 -27.42 69.40 44.15
C GLY A 240 -28.75 69.85 43.55
N GLY A 241 -29.60 70.48 44.38
CA GLY A 241 -30.86 71.05 43.94
C GLY A 241 -30.64 72.22 42.98
N ARG A 242 -31.50 72.37 41.99
CA ARG A 242 -31.44 73.51 41.07
C ARG A 242 -31.86 74.80 41.78
N GLY A 243 -31.20 75.91 41.49
CA GLY A 243 -31.63 77.20 42.02
C GLY A 243 -32.94 77.67 41.39
N GLY A 244 -33.76 78.37 42.16
CA GLY A 244 -35.04 78.93 41.72
C GLY A 244 -34.82 80.11 40.77
N ARG A 245 -35.72 80.31 39.81
CA ARG A 245 -35.64 81.44 38.88
C ARG A 245 -36.07 82.74 39.55
N GLY A 246 -35.40 83.86 39.29
CA GLY A 246 -35.78 85.19 39.75
C GLY A 246 -37.09 85.66 39.11
N GLY A 247 -37.87 86.44 39.87
CA GLY A 247 -39.14 87.00 39.42
C GLY A 247 -38.95 88.16 38.45
N SER A 248 -39.86 88.34 37.50
CA SER A 248 -39.84 89.47 36.57
C SER A 248 -40.23 90.79 37.25
N GLY A 249 -39.51 91.89 36.97
CA GLY A 249 -39.82 93.24 37.45
C GLY A 249 -41.02 93.87 36.73
N GLY A 250 -41.65 94.87 37.35
CA GLY A 250 -42.69 95.69 36.71
C GLY A 250 -42.09 96.66 35.68
N PRO A 251 -42.88 97.31 34.81
CA PRO A 251 -42.35 98.26 33.82
C PRO A 251 -41.46 99.33 34.49
N GLY A 252 -40.20 99.40 34.08
CA GLY A 252 -39.17 100.28 34.67
C GLY A 252 -38.40 99.74 35.89
N GLY A 253 -38.75 98.56 36.42
CA GLY A 253 -38.03 97.84 37.50
C GLY A 253 -37.18 96.66 36.97
N ALA A 254 -36.15 96.25 37.70
CA ALA A 254 -35.25 95.15 37.31
C ALA A 254 -35.84 93.77 37.65
N ASN A 255 -35.50 92.73 36.89
CA ASN A 255 -35.81 91.35 37.27
C ASN A 255 -34.96 90.91 38.46
N GLY A 256 -35.53 90.04 39.30
CA GLY A 256 -34.78 89.34 40.35
C GLY A 256 -33.77 88.38 39.74
N ILE A 257 -32.70 88.10 40.49
CA ILE A 257 -31.59 87.24 40.10
C ILE A 257 -31.97 85.77 40.36
N ASP A 258 -31.61 84.87 39.44
CA ASP A 258 -31.77 83.42 39.65
C ASP A 258 -30.90 82.94 40.81
N GLY A 259 -31.45 82.07 41.67
CA GLY A 259 -30.69 81.39 42.69
C GLY A 259 -29.63 80.48 42.07
N SER A 260 -28.47 80.40 42.71
CA SER A 260 -27.43 79.42 42.32
C SER A 260 -27.89 77.98 42.59
N HIS A 261 -27.39 77.04 41.78
CA HIS A 261 -27.60 75.61 42.01
C HIS A 261 -26.79 75.16 43.24
N GLY A 262 -27.35 74.21 44.00
CA GLY A 262 -26.63 73.52 45.05
C GLY A 262 -25.52 72.66 44.46
N CYS A 263 -24.46 72.40 45.23
CA CYS A 263 -23.42 71.47 44.82
C CYS A 263 -23.84 70.02 45.07
N ASP A 264 -23.35 69.11 44.24
CA ASP A 264 -23.51 67.67 44.44
C ASP A 264 -22.76 67.21 45.71
N GLY A 265 -23.27 66.14 46.32
CA GLY A 265 -22.59 65.44 47.39
C GLY A 265 -21.38 64.66 46.88
N ILE A 266 -20.47 64.34 47.80
CA ILE A 266 -19.26 63.57 47.49
C ILE A 266 -19.58 62.07 47.60
N ARG A 267 -19.05 61.28 46.66
CA ARG A 267 -19.12 59.82 46.70
C ARG A 267 -18.35 59.27 47.91
N GLY A 268 -18.92 58.29 48.61
CA GLY A 268 -18.21 57.57 49.67
C GLY A 268 -17.04 56.76 49.12
N THR A 269 -16.01 56.52 49.95
CA THR A 269 -14.86 55.71 49.52
C THR A 269 -15.19 54.23 49.52
N ASP A 270 -14.61 53.47 48.59
CA ASP A 270 -14.67 52.01 48.63
C ASP A 270 -13.88 51.47 49.84
N GLY A 271 -14.34 50.35 50.39
CA GLY A 271 -13.60 49.60 51.40
C GLY A 271 -12.35 48.91 50.81
N CYS A 272 -11.60 48.24 51.68
CA CYS A 272 -10.48 47.38 51.28
C CYS A 272 -10.93 45.93 51.12
N ALA A 273 -10.30 45.18 50.21
CA ALA A 273 -10.51 43.74 50.13
C ALA A 273 -9.81 43.05 51.32
N GLY A 274 -10.38 41.94 51.78
CA GLY A 274 -9.72 41.08 52.74
C GLY A 274 -8.53 40.36 52.12
N ASN A 275 -7.52 40.09 52.93
CA ASN A 275 -6.38 39.28 52.50
C ASN A 275 -6.77 37.79 52.50
N ASP A 276 -6.20 37.04 51.55
CA ASP A 276 -6.28 35.57 51.55
C ASP A 276 -5.52 34.98 52.74
N GLY A 277 -6.02 33.86 53.25
CA GLY A 277 -5.32 33.01 54.20
C GLY A 277 -4.15 32.30 53.52
N HIS A 278 -3.09 32.06 54.27
CA HIS A 278 -1.99 31.19 53.84
C HIS A 278 -2.37 29.72 53.90
N ASN A 279 -1.84 28.92 52.96
CA ASN A 279 -1.93 27.47 53.01
C ASN A 279 -1.15 26.92 54.22
N GLY A 280 -1.66 25.84 54.80
CA GLY A 280 -0.93 25.04 55.76
C GLY A 280 0.27 24.35 55.12
N ARG A 281 1.25 23.99 55.94
CA ARG A 281 2.43 23.26 55.50
C ARG A 281 2.13 21.76 55.43
N ASP A 282 2.73 21.08 54.46
CA ASP A 282 2.76 19.62 54.48
C ASP A 282 3.49 19.10 55.72
N GLY A 283 3.05 17.94 56.20
CA GLY A 283 3.76 17.21 57.24
C GLY A 283 5.12 16.70 56.78
N LEU A 284 5.95 16.29 57.73
CA LEU A 284 7.26 15.72 57.45
C LEU A 284 7.13 14.23 57.08
N ALA A 285 7.94 13.80 56.11
CA ALA A 285 8.15 12.38 55.83
C ALA A 285 8.96 11.74 56.97
N ALA A 286 8.73 10.44 57.19
CA ALA A 286 9.48 9.64 58.15
C ALA A 286 10.36 8.60 57.45
N ASN A 287 11.30 8.03 58.19
CA ASN A 287 12.18 6.99 57.68
C ASN A 287 11.45 5.65 57.60
N SER A 288 11.77 4.88 56.57
CA SER A 288 11.41 3.46 56.57
C SER A 288 12.19 2.73 57.64
N GLY A 289 11.60 1.67 58.17
CA GLY A 289 12.25 0.75 59.08
C GLY A 289 13.31 -0.09 58.38
N SER A 290 14.01 -0.90 59.17
CA SER A 290 15.02 -1.84 58.65
C SER A 290 14.67 -3.27 59.00
N ILE A 291 15.16 -4.19 58.19
CA ILE A 291 15.03 -5.63 58.42
C ILE A 291 16.44 -6.19 58.58
N GLN A 292 16.63 -7.08 59.57
CA GLN A 292 17.84 -7.86 59.73
C GLN A 292 17.46 -9.32 59.93
N TYR A 293 17.91 -10.19 59.05
CA TYR A 293 17.83 -11.63 59.24
C TYR A 293 19.05 -12.09 60.06
N ALA A 294 18.85 -13.03 60.97
CA ALA A 294 19.88 -13.53 61.86
C ALA A 294 19.77 -15.04 62.05
N VAL A 295 20.82 -15.78 61.69
CA VAL A 295 20.92 -17.21 62.00
C VAL A 295 21.38 -17.36 63.45
N VAL A 296 20.72 -18.20 64.23
CA VAL A 296 21.09 -18.44 65.64
C VAL A 296 21.50 -19.89 65.88
N ASP A 297 22.37 -20.11 66.86
CA ASP A 297 22.73 -21.46 67.32
C ASP A 297 21.68 -22.05 68.28
N ILE A 298 21.91 -23.29 68.74
CA ILE A 298 21.06 -23.98 69.71
C ILE A 298 20.96 -23.27 71.08
N HIS A 299 21.86 -22.34 71.38
CA HIS A 299 21.90 -21.54 72.59
C HIS A 299 21.32 -20.12 72.38
N GLY A 300 20.87 -19.79 71.17
CA GLY A 300 20.32 -18.49 70.80
C GLY A 300 21.35 -17.42 70.44
N ASN A 301 22.63 -17.76 70.29
CA ASN A 301 23.66 -16.82 69.87
C ASN A 301 23.59 -16.59 68.36
N ILE A 302 23.74 -15.33 67.92
CA ILE A 302 23.76 -14.97 66.50
C ILE A 302 25.04 -15.47 65.84
N ILE A 303 24.90 -16.29 64.80
CA ILE A 303 25.97 -16.86 63.98
C ILE A 303 26.27 -15.97 62.77
N GLU A 304 25.22 -15.50 62.10
CA GLU A 304 25.29 -14.71 60.88
C GLU A 304 24.14 -13.72 60.83
N THR A 305 24.37 -12.53 60.28
CA THR A 305 23.31 -11.57 60.00
C THR A 305 23.37 -11.04 58.58
N GLY A 306 22.21 -10.73 57.99
CA GLY A 306 22.12 -10.04 56.71
C GLY A 306 20.96 -9.04 56.69
N SER A 307 21.08 -7.98 55.88
CA SER A 307 19.98 -7.03 55.64
C SER A 307 18.90 -7.60 54.72
N ASP A 308 19.20 -8.69 54.02
CA ASP A 308 18.29 -9.48 53.20
C ASP A 308 18.71 -10.96 53.26
N LYS A 309 17.96 -11.83 52.59
CA LYS A 309 18.18 -13.27 52.54
C LYS A 309 19.28 -13.63 51.52
N TYR A 310 19.56 -14.91 51.37
CA TYR A 310 20.33 -15.44 50.24
C TYR A 310 19.52 -15.36 48.94
N HIS A 311 20.21 -15.28 47.81
CA HIS A 311 19.61 -15.24 46.48
C HIS A 311 20.46 -16.03 45.49
N VAL A 312 19.93 -17.13 44.97
CA VAL A 312 20.66 -17.93 43.98
C VAL A 312 20.44 -17.36 42.59
N SER A 313 21.53 -17.04 41.91
CA SER A 313 21.55 -16.65 40.51
C SER A 313 22.32 -17.66 39.68
N VAL A 314 21.66 -18.33 38.74
CA VAL A 314 22.34 -19.04 37.66
C VAL A 314 22.80 -17.96 36.66
N TYR A 315 23.96 -18.13 36.04
CA TYR A 315 24.43 -17.15 35.04
C TYR A 315 24.93 -17.79 33.74
N SER A 316 25.24 -19.10 33.74
CA SER A 316 25.54 -19.84 32.50
C SER A 316 25.42 -21.33 32.70
N TYR A 317 25.22 -22.06 31.62
CA TYR A 317 25.37 -23.52 31.54
C TYR A 317 25.75 -23.90 30.11
N THR A 318 26.24 -25.12 29.93
CA THR A 318 26.62 -25.66 28.63
C THR A 318 25.63 -26.73 28.22
N ILE A 319 25.16 -26.65 26.98
CA ILE A 319 24.37 -27.70 26.33
C ILE A 319 25.36 -28.51 25.49
N ALA A 320 25.38 -29.83 25.70
CA ALA A 320 26.22 -30.77 24.97
C ALA A 320 25.32 -31.82 24.34
N ASP A 321 25.46 -32.03 23.03
CA ASP A 321 24.79 -33.11 22.32
C ASP A 321 25.38 -34.48 22.68
N GLU A 322 24.57 -35.53 22.62
CA GLU A 322 24.96 -36.89 23.04
C GLU A 322 26.11 -37.47 22.21
N ASN A 323 26.17 -37.13 20.91
CA ASN A 323 27.08 -37.75 19.95
C ASN A 323 28.25 -36.83 19.51
N ASN A 324 28.37 -35.64 20.10
CA ASN A 324 29.37 -34.59 19.80
C ASN A 324 29.47 -34.22 18.31
N ASP A 325 28.35 -34.31 17.57
CA ASP A 325 28.25 -33.90 16.18
C ASP A 325 27.89 -32.41 15.98
N GLY A 326 27.56 -31.72 17.08
CA GLY A 326 27.22 -30.30 17.10
C GLY A 326 25.81 -29.98 16.60
N ILE A 327 24.97 -31.00 16.38
CA ILE A 327 23.61 -30.89 15.87
C ILE A 327 22.62 -31.51 16.87
N TYR A 328 21.54 -30.79 17.13
CA TYR A 328 20.47 -31.24 18.01
C TYR A 328 19.29 -31.71 17.18
N GLU A 329 19.23 -33.01 16.91
CA GLU A 329 18.19 -33.61 16.08
C GLU A 329 16.85 -33.76 16.83
N PRO A 330 15.70 -33.76 16.15
CA PRO A 330 14.44 -34.21 16.74
C PRO A 330 14.56 -35.66 17.26
N ASN A 331 13.94 -35.95 18.41
CA ASN A 331 14.02 -37.25 19.07
C ASN A 331 15.43 -37.68 19.53
N SER A 332 16.33 -36.72 19.78
CA SER A 332 17.66 -36.98 20.35
C SER A 332 17.76 -36.64 21.83
N ILE A 333 18.78 -37.20 22.48
CA ILE A 333 19.17 -36.87 23.85
C ILE A 333 20.25 -35.79 23.81
N PHE A 334 20.22 -34.88 24.78
CA PHE A 334 21.31 -33.95 25.03
C PHE A 334 21.49 -33.76 26.53
N PHE A 335 22.66 -33.26 26.91
CA PHE A 335 23.05 -33.05 28.30
C PHE A 335 23.25 -31.57 28.60
N ILE A 336 22.84 -31.15 29.80
CA ILE A 336 23.19 -29.85 30.35
C ILE A 336 24.24 -30.06 31.43
N THR A 337 25.37 -29.37 31.28
CA THR A 337 26.55 -29.48 32.15
C THR A 337 27.07 -28.10 32.50
N ASN A 338 28.07 -28.05 33.39
CA ASN A 338 28.76 -26.81 33.77
C ASN A 338 27.80 -25.70 34.20
N VAL A 339 26.74 -26.04 34.95
CA VAL A 339 25.79 -25.02 35.42
C VAL A 339 26.48 -24.16 36.46
N LYS A 340 26.71 -22.90 36.11
CA LYS A 340 27.40 -21.95 36.96
C LYS A 340 26.39 -21.05 37.67
N TRP A 341 26.55 -20.96 38.98
CA TRP A 341 25.66 -20.19 39.82
C TRP A 341 26.43 -19.48 40.93
N ILE A 342 25.78 -18.48 41.52
CA ILE A 342 26.33 -17.64 42.58
C ILE A 342 25.22 -17.32 43.57
N ASN A 343 25.56 -17.19 44.85
CA ASN A 343 24.68 -16.58 45.84
C ASN A 343 24.97 -15.08 45.90
N ASN A 344 24.12 -14.23 45.31
CA ASN A 344 24.27 -12.77 45.34
C ASN A 344 23.30 -12.10 46.33
N GLY A 345 22.82 -12.85 47.32
CA GLY A 345 22.07 -12.30 48.45
C GLY A 345 22.97 -11.69 49.53
N ALA A 346 22.39 -11.44 50.70
CA ALA A 346 23.09 -10.82 51.84
C ALA A 346 23.42 -11.80 52.99
N MET A 347 23.18 -13.09 52.78
CA MET A 347 23.51 -14.17 53.73
C MET A 347 24.03 -15.41 53.00
N THR A 348 24.70 -16.30 53.73
CA THR A 348 25.12 -17.61 53.27
C THR A 348 23.91 -18.46 52.87
N LEU A 349 23.96 -19.05 51.68
CA LEU A 349 22.93 -19.96 51.20
C LEU A 349 22.98 -21.27 52.01
N PRO A 350 21.89 -21.72 52.63
CA PRO A 350 21.85 -23.06 53.20
C PRO A 350 21.77 -24.16 52.14
N SER A 351 22.33 -25.32 52.45
CA SER A 351 22.18 -26.52 51.62
C SER A 351 20.72 -26.91 51.48
N GLY A 352 20.35 -27.42 50.30
CA GLY A 352 19.00 -27.94 50.04
C GLY A 352 18.20 -27.18 48.99
N SER A 353 18.81 -26.22 48.29
CA SER A 353 18.20 -25.65 47.09
C SER A 353 18.26 -26.68 45.96
N ILE A 354 17.18 -26.81 45.19
CA ILE A 354 17.05 -27.76 44.10
C ILE A 354 17.22 -27.00 42.78
N LEU A 355 18.26 -27.34 42.03
CA LEU A 355 18.46 -26.93 40.64
C LEU A 355 17.88 -28.00 39.72
N SER A 356 17.13 -27.57 38.72
CA SER A 356 16.47 -28.46 37.74
C SER A 356 16.24 -27.75 36.42
N PHE A 357 15.96 -28.53 35.37
CA PHE A 357 15.47 -28.05 34.08
C PHE A 357 14.09 -28.66 33.82
N PRO A 358 13.00 -27.91 33.98
CA PRO A 358 11.65 -28.45 33.84
C PRO A 358 11.34 -28.84 32.39
N SER A 359 10.51 -29.86 32.22
CA SER A 359 9.98 -30.27 30.92
C SER A 359 9.18 -29.14 30.26
N THR A 360 9.19 -29.11 28.93
CA THR A 360 8.45 -28.15 28.10
C THR A 360 7.64 -28.90 27.04
N GLU A 361 6.94 -28.18 26.15
CA GLU A 361 6.27 -28.76 24.98
C GLU A 361 7.24 -29.50 24.03
N TYR A 362 8.53 -29.15 24.05
CA TYR A 362 9.53 -29.69 23.12
C TYR A 362 10.60 -30.57 23.78
N ILE A 363 10.67 -30.58 25.11
CA ILE A 363 11.74 -31.23 25.88
C ILE A 363 11.11 -32.01 27.03
N THR A 364 11.42 -33.30 27.12
CA THR A 364 11.20 -34.10 28.33
C THR A 364 12.46 -34.10 29.17
N THR A 365 12.29 -33.92 30.47
CA THR A 365 13.30 -34.13 31.50
C THR A 365 12.73 -35.06 32.56
N ASP A 366 13.56 -35.92 33.15
CA ASP A 366 13.12 -36.74 34.29
C ASP A 366 12.89 -35.80 35.49
N MET A 367 11.73 -35.93 36.14
CA MET A 367 11.40 -35.16 37.34
C MET A 367 12.36 -35.44 38.51
N ASN A 368 13.04 -36.58 38.49
CA ASN A 368 14.06 -36.95 39.48
C ASN A 368 15.47 -36.47 39.10
N ASP A 369 15.67 -35.94 37.89
CA ASP A 369 16.95 -35.43 37.43
C ASP A 369 17.18 -34.01 37.95
N ILE A 370 17.58 -33.94 39.22
CA ILE A 370 17.74 -32.71 39.99
C ILE A 370 19.12 -32.67 40.67
N SER A 371 19.67 -31.47 40.85
CA SER A 371 20.87 -31.24 41.68
C SER A 371 20.50 -30.54 42.98
N ILE A 372 20.97 -31.08 44.11
CA ILE A 372 20.85 -30.44 45.43
C ILE A 372 22.08 -29.58 45.67
N LEU A 373 21.89 -28.26 45.60
CA LEU A 373 22.94 -27.29 45.81
C LEU A 373 23.42 -27.30 47.27
N GLN A 374 24.74 -27.36 47.43
CA GLN A 374 25.40 -27.23 48.73
C GLN A 374 25.37 -25.79 49.22
N GLY A 375 25.61 -25.60 50.52
CA GLY A 375 25.69 -24.26 51.10
C GLY A 375 26.82 -23.45 50.46
N ASN A 376 26.60 -22.15 50.27
CA ASN A 376 27.54 -21.29 49.55
C ASN A 376 27.56 -19.87 50.11
N THR A 377 28.77 -19.33 50.30
CA THR A 377 28.96 -17.98 50.82
C THR A 377 28.59 -16.92 49.77
N ILE A 378 28.43 -15.68 50.23
CA ILE A 378 28.02 -14.56 49.38
C ILE A 378 29.08 -14.32 48.29
N ASN A 379 28.62 -14.16 47.05
CA ASN A 379 29.41 -13.89 45.85
C ASN A 379 30.48 -14.94 45.50
N GLN A 380 30.42 -16.14 46.08
CA GLN A 380 31.27 -17.25 45.67
C GLN A 380 30.66 -17.97 44.46
N ALA A 381 31.38 -18.00 43.34
CA ALA A 381 30.96 -18.71 42.14
C ALA A 381 31.16 -20.22 42.28
N VAL A 382 30.17 -21.01 41.85
CA VAL A 382 30.16 -22.47 41.94
C VAL A 382 29.79 -23.05 40.57
N ILE A 383 30.46 -24.14 40.19
CA ILE A 383 30.09 -24.97 39.05
C ILE A 383 29.44 -26.24 39.61
N ASP A 384 28.19 -26.45 39.25
CA ASP A 384 27.46 -27.66 39.60
C ASP A 384 28.02 -28.87 38.83
N PRO A 385 28.40 -29.96 39.50
CA PRO A 385 28.98 -31.14 38.86
C PRO A 385 27.94 -32.07 38.23
N HIS A 386 26.64 -31.86 38.50
CA HIS A 386 25.57 -32.70 38.00
C HIS A 386 25.39 -32.53 36.48
N GLN A 387 25.12 -33.63 35.80
CA GLN A 387 24.82 -33.66 34.38
C GLN A 387 23.34 -33.96 34.20
N PHE A 388 22.58 -33.00 33.70
CA PHE A 388 21.15 -33.16 33.45
C PHE A 388 20.93 -33.76 32.07
N GLN A 389 20.13 -34.81 31.96
CA GLN A 389 19.76 -35.45 30.71
C GLN A 389 18.39 -34.95 30.25
N CYS A 390 18.33 -34.48 29.01
CA CYS A 390 17.12 -33.98 28.38
C CYS A 390 16.85 -34.73 27.08
N HIS A 391 15.57 -34.91 26.74
CA HIS A 391 15.15 -35.56 25.50
C HIS A 391 14.31 -34.60 24.65
N LEU A 392 14.73 -34.35 23.41
CA LEU A 392 13.96 -33.55 22.45
C LEU A 392 12.78 -34.37 21.93
N HIS A 393 11.59 -33.79 21.92
CA HIS A 393 10.41 -34.47 21.38
C HIS A 393 10.52 -34.64 19.87
N ASP A 394 9.88 -35.70 19.36
CA ASP A 394 9.64 -35.87 17.93
C ASP A 394 8.41 -35.04 17.51
N SER A 395 8.49 -33.71 17.67
CA SER A 395 7.44 -32.78 17.22
C SER A 395 7.56 -32.55 15.71
N TYR A 396 7.25 -33.60 14.94
CA TYR A 396 7.48 -33.65 13.49
C TYR A 396 6.34 -33.00 12.69
N SER A 397 6.70 -32.04 11.84
CA SER A 397 6.08 -31.87 10.53
C SER A 397 7.21 -31.93 9.50
N VAL A 398 7.08 -32.74 8.46
CA VAL A 398 8.02 -32.78 7.33
C VAL A 398 8.29 -31.34 6.90
N SER A 399 9.56 -30.94 6.78
CA SER A 399 9.85 -29.59 6.29
C SER A 399 9.60 -29.54 4.78
N ILE A 400 8.78 -28.60 4.32
CA ILE A 400 8.39 -28.46 2.92
C ILE A 400 9.05 -27.22 2.34
N ASN A 401 9.80 -27.39 1.25
CA ASN A 401 10.47 -26.32 0.52
C ASN A 401 11.53 -25.53 1.30
N GLU A 402 11.95 -26.02 2.48
CA GLU A 402 13.03 -25.47 3.29
C GLU A 402 13.62 -26.53 4.24
N PRO A 403 14.84 -26.34 4.79
CA PRO A 403 15.38 -27.24 5.80
C PRO A 403 14.67 -27.08 7.15
N TYR A 404 14.52 -28.17 7.90
CA TYR A 404 13.93 -28.13 9.24
C TYR A 404 14.85 -27.40 10.23
N ILE A 405 14.39 -26.25 10.76
CA ILE A 405 15.10 -25.48 11.79
C ILE A 405 14.08 -24.97 12.82
N LYS A 406 14.22 -25.40 14.08
CA LYS A 406 13.36 -24.98 15.20
C LYS A 406 14.20 -24.43 16.34
N ARG A 407 13.89 -23.23 16.82
CA ARG A 407 14.52 -22.64 18.02
C ARG A 407 13.71 -22.97 19.27
N ILE A 408 14.37 -23.53 20.28
CA ILE A 408 13.77 -23.99 21.54
C ILE A 408 14.51 -23.32 22.70
N ASN A 409 13.80 -22.78 23.69
CA ASN A 409 14.43 -22.22 24.88
C ASN A 409 14.52 -23.26 25.99
N ILE A 410 15.73 -23.45 26.51
CA ILE A 410 15.98 -24.23 27.71
C ILE A 410 16.07 -23.25 28.86
N THR A 411 15.41 -23.50 29.98
CA THR A 411 15.39 -22.58 31.13
C THR A 411 15.77 -23.31 32.42
N SER A 412 16.75 -22.80 33.16
CA SER A 412 17.08 -23.30 34.49
C SER A 412 16.03 -22.90 35.51
N GLU A 413 15.83 -23.71 36.55
CA GLU A 413 15.06 -23.33 37.73
C GLU A 413 15.78 -23.74 39.01
N VAL A 414 15.98 -22.77 39.92
CA VAL A 414 16.46 -23.03 41.28
C VAL A 414 15.38 -22.71 42.30
N LYS A 415 15.03 -23.68 43.14
CA LYS A 415 13.99 -23.55 44.18
C LYS A 415 14.54 -23.91 45.55
N LEU A 416 14.12 -23.20 46.59
CA LEU A 416 14.31 -23.62 47.98
C LEU A 416 12.95 -23.69 48.67
N LEU A 417 12.64 -24.83 49.30
CA LEU A 417 11.32 -25.10 49.87
C LEU A 417 10.19 -24.81 48.87
N ASN A 418 10.33 -25.30 47.62
CA ASN A 418 9.43 -25.06 46.48
C ASN A 418 9.24 -23.58 46.07
N ARG A 419 10.03 -22.65 46.61
CA ARG A 419 9.99 -21.24 46.23
C ARG A 419 11.15 -20.93 45.30
N LEU A 420 10.80 -20.47 44.11
CA LEU A 420 11.74 -20.15 43.04
C LEU A 420 12.58 -18.90 43.39
N PHE A 421 13.89 -18.98 43.18
CA PHE A 421 14.74 -17.80 43.10
C PHE A 421 14.60 -17.14 41.74
N THR A 422 14.35 -15.84 41.68
CA THR A 422 14.20 -15.13 40.40
C THR A 422 15.50 -15.16 39.59
N GLY A 423 16.66 -15.05 40.23
CA GLY A 423 17.97 -15.23 39.58
C GLY A 423 18.25 -16.67 39.15
N GLY A 424 17.50 -17.65 39.67
CA GLY A 424 17.64 -19.06 39.30
C GLY A 424 17.14 -19.38 37.88
N LYS A 425 16.50 -18.41 37.21
CA LYS A 425 15.98 -18.53 35.84
C LYS A 425 16.91 -17.89 34.83
N VAL A 426 17.67 -18.73 34.13
CA VAL A 426 18.42 -18.36 32.93
C VAL A 426 17.90 -19.19 31.77
N SER A 427 17.69 -18.52 30.62
CA SER A 427 17.25 -19.19 29.40
C SER A 427 18.31 -19.09 28.31
N THR A 428 18.57 -20.21 27.65
CA THR A 428 19.49 -20.32 26.50
C THR A 428 18.75 -20.98 25.35
N ALA A 429 18.88 -20.41 24.16
CA ALA A 429 18.26 -20.95 22.96
C ALA A 429 19.08 -22.10 22.38
N LEU A 430 18.41 -23.22 22.11
CA LEU A 430 18.89 -24.37 21.37
C LEU A 430 18.30 -24.35 19.96
N THR A 431 19.10 -24.67 18.94
CA THR A 431 18.60 -24.85 17.57
C THR A 431 18.49 -26.33 17.27
N CYS A 432 17.26 -26.81 17.12
CA CYS A 432 16.95 -28.17 16.71
C CYS A 432 16.85 -28.23 15.18
N GLN A 433 17.67 -29.09 14.55
CA GLN A 433 17.77 -29.21 13.10
C GLN A 433 18.39 -30.56 12.71
N TYR A 434 18.23 -30.98 11.46
CA TYR A 434 18.91 -32.17 10.93
C TYR A 434 20.31 -31.84 10.39
N PRO A 435 21.25 -32.80 10.42
CA PRO A 435 22.66 -32.60 10.03
C PRO A 435 22.86 -32.46 8.51
N ILE A 436 21.90 -32.93 7.70
CA ILE A 436 21.92 -32.87 6.24
C ILE A 436 20.77 -31.99 5.76
N GLN A 437 21.06 -31.04 4.87
CA GLN A 437 20.08 -30.09 4.35
C GLN A 437 20.21 -29.92 2.83
N ILE A 438 19.08 -29.82 2.12
CA ILE A 438 19.10 -29.40 0.71
C ILE A 438 19.32 -27.89 0.67
N THR A 439 20.45 -27.47 0.09
CA THR A 439 20.82 -26.05 0.00
C THR A 439 20.43 -25.42 -1.31
N LYS A 440 20.46 -26.19 -2.41
CA LYS A 440 20.13 -25.71 -3.74
C LYS A 440 19.65 -26.86 -4.62
N ILE A 441 18.64 -26.59 -5.43
CA ILE A 441 18.21 -27.45 -6.53
C ILE A 441 18.32 -26.61 -7.80
N GLU A 442 19.13 -27.07 -8.74
CA GLU A 442 19.22 -26.51 -10.09
C GLU A 442 18.42 -27.43 -11.02
N ILE A 443 17.26 -26.95 -11.45
CA ILE A 443 16.40 -27.67 -12.39
C ILE A 443 16.05 -26.76 -13.58
N PRO A 444 15.90 -27.29 -14.81
CA PRO A 444 15.17 -26.59 -15.86
C PRO A 444 13.76 -26.16 -15.42
N THR A 445 13.50 -24.87 -15.51
CA THR A 445 12.16 -24.30 -15.35
C THR A 445 11.26 -24.60 -16.55
N TYR A 446 11.85 -24.82 -17.72
CA TYR A 446 11.17 -25.08 -18.98
C TYR A 446 11.81 -26.25 -19.71
N LEU A 447 11.00 -27.11 -20.34
CA LEU A 447 11.50 -28.19 -21.18
C LEU A 447 10.52 -28.46 -22.33
N GLY A 448 11.05 -28.73 -23.53
CA GLY A 448 10.26 -29.11 -24.69
C GLY A 448 10.07 -30.62 -24.81
N PRO A 449 9.06 -31.09 -25.56
CA PRO A 449 8.84 -32.52 -25.79
C PRO A 449 10.05 -33.19 -26.42
N GLY A 450 10.44 -34.35 -25.89
CA GLY A 450 11.62 -35.10 -26.34
C GLY A 450 12.96 -34.56 -25.85
N GLU A 451 13.01 -33.40 -25.19
CA GLU A 451 14.25 -32.80 -24.72
C GLU A 451 14.77 -33.42 -23.44
N GLN A 452 16.09 -33.39 -23.30
CA GLN A 452 16.81 -33.85 -22.13
C GLN A 452 17.48 -32.67 -21.43
N SER A 453 17.51 -32.70 -20.10
CA SER A 453 18.21 -31.72 -19.28
C SER A 453 18.72 -32.34 -17.98
N SER A 454 19.72 -31.71 -17.39
CA SER A 454 20.33 -32.17 -16.14
C SER A 454 19.73 -31.49 -14.92
N VAL A 455 19.42 -32.26 -13.88
CA VAL A 455 19.03 -31.78 -12.55
C VAL A 455 20.21 -31.91 -11.61
N MET A 456 20.52 -30.85 -10.87
CA MET A 456 21.57 -30.86 -9.85
C MET A 456 21.01 -30.55 -8.47
N ILE A 457 21.32 -31.38 -7.48
CA ILE A 457 20.91 -31.18 -6.09
C ILE A 457 22.16 -31.05 -5.21
N ASN A 458 22.21 -29.98 -4.42
CA ASN A 458 23.29 -29.70 -3.48
C ASN A 458 22.84 -29.97 -2.04
N PHE A 459 23.50 -30.92 -1.40
CA PHE A 459 23.29 -31.25 0.02
C PHE A 459 24.47 -30.73 0.82
N LYS A 460 24.19 -30.07 1.94
CA LYS A 460 25.24 -29.65 2.88
C LYS A 460 25.16 -30.52 4.13
N ASN A 461 26.31 -31.05 4.53
CA ASN A 461 26.50 -31.61 5.85
C ASN A 461 26.97 -30.50 6.79
N ILE A 462 26.11 -30.11 7.73
CA ILE A 462 26.39 -29.04 8.70
C ILE A 462 26.91 -29.56 10.04
N SER A 463 27.05 -30.88 10.19
CA SER A 463 27.59 -31.51 11.41
C SER A 463 29.12 -31.60 11.40
N THR A 464 29.69 -32.16 12.48
CA THR A 464 31.11 -32.53 12.58
C THR A 464 31.40 -33.99 12.21
N ARG A 465 30.38 -34.77 11.81
CA ARG A 465 30.51 -36.20 11.46
C ARG A 465 30.35 -36.46 9.96
N VAL A 466 30.84 -37.60 9.48
CA VAL A 466 30.67 -38.05 8.09
C VAL A 466 29.34 -38.79 7.93
N TYR A 467 28.65 -38.56 6.82
CA TYR A 467 27.41 -39.27 6.43
C TYR A 467 27.58 -39.91 5.03
N GLY A 468 26.70 -40.85 4.67
CA GLY A 468 26.78 -41.61 3.41
C GLY A 468 27.19 -43.08 3.60
N GLU A 469 27.71 -43.73 2.56
CA GLU A 469 28.10 -45.15 2.61
C GLU A 469 29.59 -45.32 2.96
N CYS A 470 29.90 -45.37 4.26
CA CYS A 470 31.24 -45.71 4.76
C CYS A 470 31.19 -46.39 6.14
N LEU A 471 32.30 -47.04 6.53
CA LEU A 471 32.42 -47.77 7.80
C LEU A 471 32.14 -46.91 9.05
N ASN A 472 32.41 -45.60 8.99
CA ASN A 472 32.27 -44.66 10.10
C ASN A 472 31.10 -43.68 9.92
N SER A 473 30.20 -43.95 8.98
CA SER A 473 29.07 -43.07 8.68
C SER A 473 28.11 -42.95 9.87
N ALA A 474 27.63 -41.74 10.13
CA ALA A 474 26.59 -41.46 11.12
C ALA A 474 25.17 -41.81 10.62
N GLY A 475 25.02 -42.15 9.33
CA GLY A 475 23.74 -42.57 8.76
C GLY A 475 23.72 -42.60 7.23
N SER A 476 22.82 -43.42 6.66
CA SER A 476 22.54 -43.41 5.23
C SER A 476 21.75 -42.15 4.84
N ILE A 477 22.05 -41.64 3.65
CA ILE A 477 21.31 -40.57 3.00
C ILE A 477 20.69 -41.14 1.73
N GLU A 478 19.39 -40.90 1.58
CA GLU A 478 18.59 -41.44 0.50
C GLU A 478 17.68 -40.34 -0.06
N LEU A 479 17.40 -40.42 -1.36
CA LEU A 479 16.51 -39.51 -2.04
C LEU A 479 15.46 -40.32 -2.79
N ILE A 480 14.21 -39.90 -2.63
CA ILE A 480 13.11 -40.38 -3.45
C ILE A 480 12.69 -39.25 -4.37
N LEU A 481 12.75 -39.52 -5.67
CA LEU A 481 12.35 -38.61 -6.72
C LEU A 481 11.00 -39.08 -7.27
N SER A 482 9.97 -38.25 -7.15
CA SER A 482 8.63 -38.52 -7.68
C SER A 482 8.26 -37.43 -8.67
N THR A 483 8.06 -37.77 -9.94
CA THR A 483 7.75 -36.83 -11.02
C THR A 483 6.45 -37.23 -11.72
N HIS A 484 5.88 -36.31 -12.49
CA HIS A 484 4.82 -36.63 -13.44
C HIS A 484 5.26 -37.75 -14.41
N SER A 485 4.33 -38.59 -14.87
CA SER A 485 4.61 -39.73 -15.76
C SER A 485 5.24 -39.37 -17.11
N LEU A 486 5.06 -38.11 -17.55
CA LEU A 486 5.68 -37.57 -18.76
C LEU A 486 7.14 -37.16 -18.57
N ILE A 487 7.65 -37.11 -17.33
CA ILE A 487 9.05 -36.84 -17.04
C ILE A 487 9.74 -38.19 -16.81
N LYS A 488 10.59 -38.59 -17.74
CA LYS A 488 11.40 -39.81 -17.64
C LYS A 488 12.72 -39.48 -16.98
N ILE A 489 12.97 -40.14 -15.85
CA ILE A 489 14.27 -40.08 -15.18
C ILE A 489 15.21 -41.00 -15.97
N LEU A 490 16.34 -40.47 -16.41
CA LEU A 490 17.32 -41.24 -17.16
C LEU A 490 18.38 -41.85 -16.24
N PRO A 491 18.89 -43.04 -16.59
CA PRO A 491 19.99 -43.66 -15.86
C PRO A 491 21.23 -42.76 -15.88
N ALA A 492 21.78 -42.48 -14.71
CA ALA A 492 23.01 -41.73 -14.60
C ALA A 492 24.21 -42.68 -14.53
N ASN A 493 25.20 -42.50 -15.40
CA ASN A 493 26.47 -43.23 -15.33
C ASN A 493 27.40 -42.50 -14.35
N ASP A 494 27.10 -42.57 -13.05
CA ASP A 494 27.93 -42.00 -12.00
C ASP A 494 28.17 -43.03 -10.89
N HIS A 495 29.41 -43.16 -10.44
CA HIS A 495 29.78 -44.06 -9.34
C HIS A 495 29.47 -43.46 -7.95
N GLN A 496 29.08 -42.18 -7.88
CA GLN A 496 28.84 -41.44 -6.64
C GLN A 496 27.60 -41.89 -5.85
N TYR A 497 26.68 -42.63 -6.46
CA TYR A 497 25.43 -43.07 -5.85
C TYR A 497 24.88 -44.33 -6.54
N ILE A 498 24.19 -45.18 -5.80
CA ILE A 498 23.35 -46.23 -6.38
C ILE A 498 22.01 -45.59 -6.72
N TYR A 499 21.55 -45.79 -7.96
CA TYR A 499 20.19 -45.42 -8.36
C TYR A 499 19.41 -46.63 -8.84
N GLU A 500 18.11 -46.62 -8.58
CA GLU A 500 17.14 -47.60 -9.07
C GLU A 500 15.92 -46.85 -9.59
N ILE A 501 15.53 -47.13 -10.83
CA ILE A 501 14.28 -46.62 -11.42
C ILE A 501 13.19 -47.66 -11.14
N LYS A 502 12.22 -47.33 -10.28
CA LYS A 502 11.15 -48.28 -9.93
C LYS A 502 9.99 -48.26 -10.92
N SER A 503 9.72 -47.09 -11.51
CA SER A 503 8.71 -46.90 -12.55
C SER A 503 8.98 -45.60 -13.31
N ASP A 504 8.25 -45.37 -14.40
CA ASP A 504 8.26 -44.07 -15.08
C ASP A 504 7.94 -42.96 -14.07
N GLY A 505 8.85 -41.98 -13.98
CA GLY A 505 8.75 -40.86 -13.06
C GLY A 505 9.01 -41.17 -11.57
N PHE A 506 9.52 -42.36 -11.22
CA PHE A 506 9.92 -42.67 -9.85
C PHE A 506 11.36 -43.21 -9.79
N GLY A 507 12.23 -42.46 -9.13
CA GLY A 507 13.64 -42.79 -8.94
C GLY A 507 14.02 -42.85 -7.46
N TYR A 508 14.83 -43.84 -7.10
CA TYR A 508 15.43 -43.94 -5.78
C TYR A 508 16.94 -43.78 -5.90
N TYR A 509 17.54 -42.91 -5.09
CA TYR A 509 18.98 -42.66 -5.06
C TYR A 509 19.51 -42.87 -3.64
N LYS A 510 20.51 -43.74 -3.49
CA LYS A 510 21.25 -43.95 -2.25
C LYS A 510 22.67 -43.45 -2.42
N ILE A 511 23.13 -42.61 -1.51
CA ILE A 511 24.46 -41.98 -1.62
C ILE A 511 25.54 -42.98 -1.22
N ASN A 512 26.44 -43.27 -2.16
CA ASN A 512 27.49 -44.28 -2.02
C ASN A 512 28.85 -43.72 -1.63
N GLU A 513 28.93 -42.41 -1.43
CA GLU A 513 30.16 -41.70 -1.06
C GLU A 513 30.02 -40.98 0.28
N GLU A 514 31.18 -40.65 0.84
CA GLU A 514 31.31 -39.89 2.07
C GLU A 514 30.98 -38.41 1.85
N ILE A 515 30.09 -37.88 2.67
CA ILE A 515 29.85 -36.44 2.79
C ILE A 515 30.58 -35.93 4.03
N PHE A 516 31.74 -35.31 3.81
CA PHE A 516 32.59 -34.78 4.89
C PHE A 516 31.89 -33.67 5.70
N PRO A 517 32.29 -33.48 6.97
CA PRO A 517 31.83 -32.37 7.80
C PRO A 517 31.96 -31.01 7.10
N GLN A 518 30.97 -30.14 7.27
CA GLN A 518 30.91 -28.80 6.67
C GLN A 518 31.02 -28.75 5.14
N SER A 519 30.94 -29.88 4.45
CA SER A 519 31.06 -29.97 3.00
C SER A 519 29.71 -29.96 2.29
N THR A 520 29.73 -29.65 1.00
CA THR A 520 28.56 -29.73 0.13
C THR A 520 28.78 -30.83 -0.91
N LYS A 521 27.87 -31.79 -0.97
CA LYS A 521 27.83 -32.83 -1.99
C LYS A 521 26.84 -32.45 -3.07
N ARG A 522 27.20 -32.72 -4.33
CA ARG A 522 26.34 -32.47 -5.49
C ARG A 522 25.97 -33.79 -6.14
N ILE A 523 24.70 -33.93 -6.50
CA ILE A 523 24.19 -35.06 -7.27
C ILE A 523 23.64 -34.52 -8.56
N LYS A 524 24.06 -35.12 -9.68
CA LYS A 524 23.58 -34.77 -11.01
C LYS A 524 22.94 -35.98 -11.65
N PHE A 525 21.70 -35.85 -12.11
CA PHE A 525 21.03 -36.84 -12.95
C PHE A 525 20.35 -36.17 -14.13
N GLU A 526 19.98 -36.95 -15.14
CA GLU A 526 19.37 -36.46 -16.36
C GLU A 526 17.88 -36.79 -16.37
N ILE A 527 17.07 -35.87 -16.86
CA ILE A 527 15.64 -36.08 -17.10
C ILE A 527 15.34 -35.84 -18.57
N LYS A 528 14.39 -36.59 -19.12
CA LYS A 528 13.88 -36.43 -20.48
C LYS A 528 12.37 -36.28 -20.46
N LEU A 529 11.87 -35.29 -21.19
CA LEU A 529 10.43 -35.12 -21.37
C LEU A 529 9.92 -36.06 -22.46
N ASP A 530 8.84 -36.79 -22.21
CA ASP A 530 8.20 -37.67 -23.19
C ASP A 530 7.67 -36.89 -24.40
N GLU A 531 7.71 -37.45 -25.61
CA GLU A 531 7.22 -36.77 -26.82
C GLU A 531 5.70 -36.50 -26.77
N ASN A 532 4.95 -37.32 -26.04
CA ASN A 532 3.51 -37.11 -25.82
C ASN A 532 3.21 -35.86 -24.98
N SER A 533 4.20 -35.28 -24.30
CA SER A 533 4.04 -33.99 -23.61
C SER A 533 3.74 -32.83 -24.55
N SER A 534 3.91 -33.00 -25.86
CA SER A 534 3.42 -32.08 -26.89
C SER A 534 1.91 -31.84 -26.78
N GLN A 535 1.15 -32.79 -26.24
CA GLN A 535 -0.27 -32.61 -25.94
C GLN A 535 -0.51 -31.80 -24.67
N GLN A 536 0.50 -31.29 -23.98
CA GLN A 536 0.40 -30.57 -22.69
C GLN A 536 1.20 -29.26 -22.68
N TYR A 537 1.45 -28.64 -23.84
CA TYR A 537 2.11 -27.33 -23.89
C TYR A 537 1.47 -26.31 -22.93
N PHE A 538 2.35 -25.56 -22.27
CA PHE A 538 2.09 -24.55 -21.24
C PHE A 538 1.47 -25.04 -19.93
N GLU A 539 1.36 -26.36 -19.74
CA GLU A 539 1.06 -26.95 -18.42
C GLU A 539 2.31 -27.06 -17.55
N HIS A 540 2.10 -27.13 -16.24
CA HIS A 540 3.14 -27.33 -15.24
C HIS A 540 3.12 -28.78 -14.74
N LEU A 541 4.20 -29.51 -15.02
CA LEU A 541 4.38 -30.86 -14.50
C LEU A 541 5.01 -30.81 -13.11
N PHE A 542 4.33 -31.39 -12.13
CA PHE A 542 4.82 -31.48 -10.77
C PHE A 542 5.91 -32.53 -10.62
N TRP A 543 6.86 -32.23 -9.74
CA TRP A 543 7.80 -33.21 -9.22
C TRP A 543 8.24 -32.84 -7.80
N GLU A 544 8.70 -33.86 -7.08
CA GLU A 544 9.02 -33.81 -5.65
C GLU A 544 10.31 -34.60 -5.37
N ILE A 545 11.14 -34.04 -4.50
CA ILE A 545 12.30 -34.70 -3.92
C ILE A 545 12.07 -34.86 -2.42
N ASP A 546 12.11 -36.09 -1.97
CA ASP A 546 12.05 -36.49 -0.57
C ASP A 546 13.48 -36.82 -0.12
N LEU A 547 14.03 -36.08 0.85
CA LEU A 547 15.31 -36.36 1.50
C LEU A 547 15.08 -37.20 2.75
N LEU A 548 15.68 -38.39 2.75
CA LEU A 548 15.63 -39.32 3.86
C LEU A 548 17.01 -39.41 4.53
N LEU A 549 17.01 -39.34 5.86
CA LEU A 549 18.16 -39.57 6.71
C LEU A 549 17.86 -40.77 7.63
N ARG A 550 18.67 -41.83 7.56
CA ARG A 550 18.45 -43.08 8.34
C ARG A 550 17.03 -43.62 8.16
N ASN A 551 16.56 -43.69 6.91
CA ASN A 551 15.20 -44.09 6.51
C ASN A 551 14.05 -43.19 7.02
N LYS A 552 14.34 -42.07 7.70
CA LYS A 552 13.33 -41.08 8.11
C LYS A 552 13.30 -39.94 7.10
N LEU A 553 12.11 -39.61 6.59
CA LEU A 553 11.90 -38.43 5.76
C LEU A 553 12.15 -37.18 6.60
N ILE A 554 13.07 -36.31 6.18
CA ILE A 554 13.44 -35.10 6.94
C ILE A 554 13.11 -33.80 6.21
N GLU A 555 13.07 -33.82 4.88
CA GLU A 555 12.85 -32.63 4.05
C GLU A 555 12.18 -33.03 2.72
N LYS A 556 11.22 -32.21 2.27
CA LYS A 556 10.51 -32.34 0.99
C LYS A 556 10.72 -31.10 0.14
N ARG A 557 11.02 -31.27 -1.15
CA ARG A 557 11.17 -30.17 -2.11
C ARG A 557 10.28 -30.39 -3.31
N GLN A 558 9.26 -29.56 -3.42
CA GLN A 558 8.28 -29.57 -4.50
C GLN A 558 8.63 -28.50 -5.53
N ASN A 559 8.55 -28.86 -6.80
CA ASN A 559 8.95 -28.01 -7.90
C ASN A 559 8.06 -28.32 -9.12
N THR A 560 8.13 -27.49 -10.16
CA THR A 560 7.41 -27.72 -11.42
C THR A 560 8.29 -27.45 -12.63
N ILE A 561 7.98 -28.13 -13.73
CA ILE A 561 8.55 -27.86 -15.06
C ILE A 561 7.41 -27.41 -15.97
N ARG A 562 7.53 -26.25 -16.59
CA ARG A 562 6.57 -25.77 -17.59
C ARG A 562 6.92 -26.35 -18.95
N ILE A 563 5.95 -26.99 -19.60
CA ILE A 563 6.16 -27.59 -20.94
C ILE A 563 6.08 -26.47 -21.97
N VAL A 564 7.11 -26.28 -22.79
CA VAL A 564 7.15 -25.18 -23.77
C VAL A 564 7.45 -25.74 -25.15
N PRO A 565 6.76 -25.31 -26.22
CA PRO A 565 7.11 -25.71 -27.59
C PRO A 565 8.57 -25.43 -27.91
N THR A 566 9.21 -26.35 -28.63
CA THR A 566 10.59 -26.17 -29.09
C THR A 566 10.59 -25.44 -30.43
N PHE A 567 11.22 -24.27 -30.47
CA PHE A 567 11.47 -23.52 -31.69
C PHE A 567 12.44 -24.29 -32.60
N GLN A 568 12.10 -24.39 -33.89
CA GLN A 568 12.90 -25.11 -34.89
C GLN A 568 13.58 -24.11 -35.85
N PRO A 569 14.92 -23.92 -35.76
CA PRO A 569 15.63 -22.96 -36.59
C PRO A 569 15.56 -23.28 -38.08
N ASN A 570 15.59 -22.23 -38.93
CA ASN A 570 15.63 -22.32 -40.40
C ASN A 570 14.38 -22.89 -41.10
N ILE A 571 13.25 -23.03 -40.41
CA ILE A 571 11.97 -23.40 -41.04
C ILE A 571 11.14 -22.14 -41.23
N HIS A 572 10.75 -21.85 -42.48
CA HIS A 572 9.86 -20.73 -42.79
C HIS A 572 8.43 -21.02 -42.30
N THR A 573 7.83 -20.07 -41.59
CA THR A 573 6.43 -20.12 -41.14
C THR A 573 5.71 -18.81 -41.42
N ASP A 574 4.39 -18.83 -41.52
CA ASP A 574 3.61 -17.61 -41.73
C ASP A 574 3.60 -16.73 -40.47
N VAL A 575 3.55 -17.37 -39.30
CA VAL A 575 3.44 -16.68 -38.00
C VAL A 575 4.49 -17.15 -36.99
N LEU A 576 5.15 -16.20 -36.34
CA LEU A 576 5.92 -16.42 -35.11
C LEU A 576 5.12 -15.89 -33.91
N LEU A 577 4.64 -16.80 -33.07
CA LEU A 577 3.92 -16.46 -31.85
C LEU A 577 4.90 -16.26 -30.69
N VAL A 578 5.00 -15.03 -30.19
CA VAL A 578 5.86 -14.68 -29.07
C VAL A 578 5.06 -14.74 -27.77
N THR A 579 5.49 -15.62 -26.85
CA THR A 579 4.79 -15.99 -25.60
C THR A 579 5.63 -15.70 -24.36
N ASN A 580 5.02 -15.68 -23.16
CA ASN A 580 5.69 -15.46 -21.87
C ASN A 580 4.97 -16.26 -20.74
N SER A 581 5.39 -16.08 -19.47
CA SER A 581 4.80 -16.76 -18.29
C SER A 581 3.30 -16.66 -18.17
N LYS A 582 2.68 -15.58 -18.68
CA LYS A 582 1.23 -15.37 -18.54
C LYS A 582 0.42 -16.26 -19.48
N VAL A 583 1.03 -16.78 -20.54
CA VAL A 583 0.34 -17.61 -21.54
C VAL A 583 0.06 -18.99 -20.96
N GLY A 584 -1.22 -19.28 -20.72
CA GLY A 584 -1.68 -20.60 -20.31
C GLY A 584 -1.98 -21.52 -21.50
N ARG A 585 -2.19 -22.80 -21.22
CA ARG A 585 -2.54 -23.82 -22.23
C ARG A 585 -3.76 -23.43 -23.08
N ILE A 586 -4.86 -23.05 -22.44
CA ILE A 586 -6.13 -22.77 -23.13
C ILE A 586 -5.96 -21.62 -24.13
N GLU A 587 -5.24 -20.57 -23.73
CA GLU A 587 -4.95 -19.42 -24.58
C GLU A 587 -4.06 -19.80 -25.76
N PHE A 588 -2.98 -20.57 -25.51
CA PHE A 588 -2.14 -21.08 -26.58
C PHE A 588 -2.94 -21.90 -27.61
N LEU A 589 -3.79 -22.82 -27.15
CA LEU A 589 -4.65 -23.61 -28.04
C LEU A 589 -5.63 -22.74 -28.83
N ALA A 590 -6.14 -21.64 -28.26
CA ALA A 590 -6.98 -20.70 -28.98
C ALA A 590 -6.23 -20.01 -30.13
N TYR A 591 -4.97 -19.61 -29.93
CA TYR A 591 -4.11 -19.06 -30.98
C TYR A 591 -3.80 -20.10 -32.07
N GLN A 592 -3.49 -21.35 -31.68
CA GLN A 592 -3.24 -22.41 -32.66
C GLN A 592 -4.48 -22.70 -33.52
N ASN A 593 -5.67 -22.74 -32.91
CA ASN A 593 -6.93 -22.88 -33.66
C ASN A 593 -7.18 -21.70 -34.60
N LEU A 594 -6.89 -20.47 -34.15
CA LEU A 594 -6.96 -19.26 -34.98
C LEU A 594 -6.05 -19.37 -36.21
N PHE A 595 -4.78 -19.76 -36.03
CA PHE A 595 -3.84 -19.91 -37.15
C PHE A 595 -4.30 -20.99 -38.13
N GLN A 596 -4.87 -22.09 -37.63
CA GLN A 596 -5.46 -23.11 -38.48
C GLN A 596 -6.67 -22.59 -39.29
N LEU A 597 -7.52 -21.71 -38.75
CA LEU A 597 -8.60 -21.06 -39.51
C LEU A 597 -8.06 -20.27 -40.70
N PHE A 598 -6.90 -19.63 -40.53
CA PHE A 598 -6.21 -18.89 -41.58
C PHE A 598 -5.31 -19.75 -42.49
N LYS A 599 -5.24 -21.08 -42.25
CA LYS A 599 -4.27 -22.01 -42.88
C LYS A 599 -2.82 -21.56 -42.72
N TYR A 600 -2.48 -20.88 -41.62
CA TYR A 600 -1.12 -20.45 -41.33
C TYR A 600 -0.31 -21.55 -40.66
N SER A 601 0.92 -21.70 -41.12
CA SER A 601 1.98 -22.36 -40.39
C SER A 601 2.49 -21.43 -39.29
N SER A 602 2.72 -21.96 -38.08
CA SER A 602 3.23 -21.14 -36.97
C SER A 602 4.32 -21.83 -36.16
N GLN A 603 5.26 -21.05 -35.65
CA GLN A 603 6.17 -21.44 -34.57
C GLN A 603 5.93 -20.60 -33.33
N THR A 604 6.42 -21.08 -32.18
CA THR A 604 6.32 -20.37 -30.90
C THR A 604 7.70 -20.00 -30.39
N TRP A 605 7.85 -18.76 -29.96
CA TRP A 605 9.02 -18.25 -29.25
C TRP A 605 8.60 -17.85 -27.83
N ASP A 606 8.94 -18.67 -26.84
CA ASP A 606 8.73 -18.29 -25.43
C ASP A 606 9.92 -17.46 -24.94
N ILE A 607 9.64 -16.23 -24.50
CA ILE A 607 10.66 -15.26 -24.09
C ILE A 607 11.40 -15.73 -22.82
N GLU A 608 10.76 -16.49 -21.94
CA GLU A 608 11.40 -16.98 -20.71
C GLU A 608 12.39 -18.10 -21.01
N ARG A 609 12.11 -18.86 -22.07
CA ARG A 609 12.98 -19.93 -22.55
C ARG A 609 14.14 -19.42 -23.39
N TYR A 610 13.87 -18.59 -24.39
CA TYR A 610 14.85 -18.19 -25.40
C TYR A 610 15.40 -16.77 -25.22
N GLY A 611 14.80 -15.98 -24.32
CA GLY A 611 15.15 -14.60 -24.09
C GLY A 611 14.74 -13.68 -25.24
N VAL A 612 15.41 -12.53 -25.28
CA VAL A 612 15.36 -11.54 -26.38
C VAL A 612 15.85 -12.20 -27.67
N PHE A 613 15.43 -11.72 -28.85
CA PHE A 613 16.01 -12.06 -30.15
C PHE A 613 17.49 -11.61 -30.25
N HIS A 614 18.36 -12.23 -29.47
CA HIS A 614 19.77 -11.88 -29.33
C HIS A 614 20.67 -13.13 -29.35
N ASN A 615 20.10 -14.34 -29.42
CA ASN A 615 20.90 -15.55 -29.54
C ASN A 615 21.34 -15.77 -31.01
N PRO A 616 22.63 -15.55 -31.35
CA PRO A 616 23.11 -15.72 -32.72
C PRO A 616 23.14 -17.19 -33.18
N GLU A 617 23.06 -18.15 -32.25
CA GLU A 617 23.05 -19.58 -32.56
C GLU A 617 21.67 -20.08 -33.01
N ILE A 618 20.60 -19.36 -32.64
CA ILE A 618 19.21 -19.69 -33.01
C ILE A 618 18.79 -18.81 -34.19
N LYS A 619 18.91 -19.36 -35.41
CA LYS A 619 18.52 -18.65 -36.65
C LYS A 619 17.00 -18.57 -36.80
N TRP A 620 16.45 -17.40 -36.47
CA TRP A 620 15.04 -17.03 -36.66
C TRP A 620 14.84 -15.89 -37.70
N LEU A 621 15.91 -15.19 -38.05
CA LEU A 621 15.86 -14.06 -38.99
C LEU A 621 15.35 -14.54 -40.36
N ASN A 622 14.31 -13.88 -40.89
CA ASN A 622 13.70 -14.15 -42.20
C ASN A 622 13.01 -15.51 -42.31
N THR A 623 12.68 -16.15 -41.19
CA THR A 623 11.92 -17.40 -41.18
C THR A 623 10.43 -17.19 -40.88
N THR A 624 9.97 -15.94 -40.80
CA THR A 624 8.57 -15.61 -40.57
C THR A 624 8.14 -14.36 -41.34
N ASP A 625 6.86 -14.28 -41.69
CA ASP A 625 6.28 -13.08 -42.34
C ASP A 625 5.51 -12.20 -41.33
N LEU A 626 4.82 -12.81 -40.35
CA LEU A 626 4.09 -12.11 -39.29
C LEU A 626 4.62 -12.50 -37.91
N ILE A 627 4.84 -11.52 -37.02
CA ILE A 627 5.19 -11.76 -35.62
C ILE A 627 4.02 -11.32 -34.73
N ILE A 628 3.56 -12.17 -33.81
CA ILE A 628 2.47 -11.82 -32.89
C ILE A 628 3.00 -11.84 -31.46
N PHE A 629 2.98 -10.68 -30.79
CA PHE A 629 3.37 -10.52 -29.40
C PHE A 629 2.15 -10.58 -28.48
N ILE A 630 2.18 -11.48 -27.49
CA ILE A 630 1.13 -11.63 -26.48
C ILE A 630 1.60 -11.01 -25.16
N TYR A 631 0.78 -10.15 -24.54
CA TYR A 631 1.04 -9.46 -23.28
C TYR A 631 2.28 -8.56 -23.28
N LEU A 632 2.21 -7.47 -24.04
CA LEU A 632 3.36 -6.59 -24.29
C LEU A 632 3.94 -5.85 -23.05
N ASN A 633 3.23 -5.79 -21.92
CA ASN A 633 3.64 -5.02 -20.73
C ASN A 633 4.72 -5.69 -19.84
N SER A 634 5.50 -6.64 -20.37
CA SER A 634 6.67 -7.17 -19.64
C SER A 634 7.92 -6.45 -20.13
N GLU A 635 8.78 -6.00 -19.21
CA GLU A 635 10.10 -5.40 -19.51
C GLU A 635 10.89 -6.22 -20.54
N SER A 636 10.73 -7.55 -20.49
CA SER A 636 11.30 -8.52 -21.43
C SER A 636 10.78 -8.38 -22.87
N THR A 637 9.50 -8.05 -23.09
CA THR A 637 8.92 -7.91 -24.43
C THR A 637 9.36 -6.62 -25.11
N PHE A 638 9.51 -5.52 -24.36
CA PHE A 638 10.08 -4.28 -24.88
C PHE A 638 11.53 -4.48 -25.37
N ASN A 639 12.34 -5.22 -24.61
CA ASN A 639 13.70 -5.56 -25.01
C ASN A 639 13.76 -6.39 -26.31
N VAL A 640 12.73 -7.19 -26.60
CA VAL A 640 12.61 -7.96 -27.86
C VAL A 640 12.42 -7.04 -29.06
N ILE A 641 11.52 -6.06 -28.95
CA ILE A 641 11.21 -5.12 -30.04
C ILE A 641 12.39 -4.17 -30.31
N GLN A 642 13.15 -3.81 -29.28
CA GLN A 642 14.36 -2.99 -29.42
C GLN A 642 15.59 -3.76 -29.93
N SER A 643 15.50 -5.09 -30.07
CA SER A 643 16.65 -5.90 -30.48
C SER A 643 17.10 -5.59 -31.92
N GLN A 644 18.42 -5.59 -32.14
CA GLN A 644 18.98 -5.38 -33.48
C GLN A 644 18.49 -6.42 -34.50
N LEU A 645 18.32 -7.68 -34.09
CA LEU A 645 17.83 -8.73 -34.99
C LEU A 645 16.36 -8.52 -35.38
N PHE A 646 15.52 -8.02 -34.47
CA PHE A 646 14.15 -7.62 -34.81
C PHE A 646 14.14 -6.49 -35.86
N LEU A 647 14.91 -5.43 -35.63
CA LEU A 647 15.00 -4.32 -36.58
C LEU A 647 15.58 -4.75 -37.93
N GLN A 648 16.52 -5.71 -37.95
CA GLN A 648 17.04 -6.30 -39.18
C GLN A 648 15.96 -7.12 -39.92
N HIS A 649 15.16 -7.90 -39.19
CA HIS A 649 14.07 -8.69 -39.76
C HIS A 649 12.98 -7.82 -40.38
N MET A 650 12.66 -6.70 -39.73
CA MET A 650 11.69 -5.74 -40.25
C MET A 650 12.23 -4.97 -41.46
N LYS A 651 13.55 -4.98 -41.72
CA LYS A 651 14.16 -4.34 -42.90
C LYS A 651 14.39 -5.28 -44.07
N SER A 652 14.38 -6.59 -43.83
CA SER A 652 14.80 -7.59 -44.81
C SER A 652 13.69 -8.06 -45.76
N SER A 653 12.42 -7.86 -45.42
CA SER A 653 11.27 -8.29 -46.24
C SER A 653 10.16 -7.25 -46.21
N GLU A 654 9.61 -6.93 -47.40
CA GLU A 654 8.44 -6.05 -47.56
C GLU A 654 7.15 -6.68 -47.00
N LYS A 655 7.17 -7.97 -46.67
CA LYS A 655 6.04 -8.71 -46.08
C LYS A 655 6.09 -8.76 -44.56
N SER A 656 7.23 -8.40 -43.95
CA SER A 656 7.42 -8.44 -42.51
C SER A 656 6.44 -7.50 -41.81
N ALA A 657 5.67 -8.04 -40.87
CA ALA A 657 4.79 -7.27 -40.02
C ALA A 657 4.75 -7.84 -38.61
N PHE A 658 4.20 -7.05 -37.69
CA PHE A 658 3.94 -7.57 -36.37
C PHE A 658 2.63 -7.03 -35.78
N ILE A 659 1.99 -7.88 -34.99
CA ILE A 659 0.78 -7.58 -34.22
C ILE A 659 1.16 -7.61 -32.75
N SER A 660 0.81 -6.55 -32.04
CA SER A 660 0.94 -6.49 -30.58
C SER A 660 -0.43 -6.64 -29.95
N VAL A 661 -0.56 -7.57 -29.01
CA VAL A 661 -1.80 -7.84 -28.28
C VAL A 661 -1.53 -7.65 -26.78
N GLY A 662 -2.21 -6.73 -26.11
CA GLY A 662 -1.99 -6.47 -24.68
C GLY A 662 -2.53 -5.14 -24.16
N SER A 663 -2.34 -4.89 -22.85
CA SER A 663 -2.83 -3.71 -22.12
C SER A 663 -1.80 -2.58 -22.03
N GLY A 664 -1.06 -2.31 -23.10
CA GLY A 664 -0.07 -1.23 -23.11
C GLY A 664 -0.75 0.13 -23.13
N LEU A 665 -0.34 1.05 -22.25
CA LEU A 665 -0.56 2.48 -22.47
C LEU A 665 0.20 2.84 -23.76
N SER A 666 -0.42 3.61 -24.66
CA SER A 666 0.22 4.09 -25.90
C SER A 666 1.64 4.60 -25.67
N ASP A 667 1.83 5.27 -24.54
CA ASP A 667 3.03 6.02 -24.17
C ASP A 667 4.26 5.11 -23.98
N GLU A 668 4.10 3.90 -23.45
CA GLU A 668 5.24 2.97 -23.23
C GLU A 668 5.75 2.36 -24.56
N PHE A 669 4.88 2.24 -25.55
CA PHE A 669 5.20 1.69 -26.87
C PHE A 669 5.92 2.71 -27.77
N ASP A 670 5.54 3.98 -27.66
CA ASP A 670 6.22 5.09 -28.31
C ASP A 670 7.69 5.16 -27.85
N PHE A 671 7.96 4.96 -26.56
CA PHE A 671 9.33 4.93 -26.04
C PHE A 671 10.24 3.87 -26.70
N ALA A 672 9.69 2.78 -27.24
CA ALA A 672 10.47 1.72 -27.87
C ALA A 672 10.69 1.90 -29.38
N LEU A 673 9.83 2.67 -30.05
CA LEU A 673 9.87 2.88 -31.51
C LEU A 673 10.56 4.18 -31.94
N PHE A 674 10.86 5.09 -31.02
CA PHE A 674 11.51 6.37 -31.33
C PHE A 674 12.91 6.49 -30.73
N ASP A 675 13.84 7.08 -31.48
CA ASP A 675 15.19 7.41 -31.00
C ASP A 675 15.16 8.75 -30.26
N TYR A 676 15.06 8.68 -28.93
CA TYR A 676 15.03 9.85 -28.06
C TYR A 676 16.40 10.55 -27.91
N ASN A 677 17.48 9.98 -28.47
CA ASN A 677 18.81 10.56 -28.40
C ASN A 677 19.13 11.56 -29.53
N ASN A 678 18.30 11.64 -30.58
CA ASN A 678 18.51 12.50 -31.76
C ASN A 678 17.34 13.48 -31.98
N LEU A 679 17.35 14.61 -31.28
CA LEU A 679 16.32 15.66 -31.32
C LEU A 679 16.52 16.68 -32.47
N GLN A 680 15.45 17.09 -33.16
CA GLN A 680 15.45 18.25 -34.08
C GLN A 680 14.36 19.29 -33.72
N PHE A 681 14.68 20.59 -33.84
CA PHE A 681 13.79 21.73 -33.52
C PHE A 681 13.01 22.23 -34.75
N LEU A 682 11.70 22.50 -34.59
CA LEU A 682 10.86 23.23 -35.57
C LEU A 682 10.82 24.75 -35.30
N ASN A 683 10.72 25.55 -36.37
CA ASN A 683 10.71 27.02 -36.34
C ASN A 683 9.29 27.59 -36.10
N ILE A 684 9.17 28.74 -35.43
CA ILE A 684 8.00 29.21 -34.64
C ILE A 684 6.77 29.72 -35.45
N LYS A 685 6.63 29.44 -36.76
CA LYS A 685 5.50 30.02 -37.55
C LYS A 685 4.25 29.15 -37.73
N ASP A 686 4.29 27.87 -37.36
CA ASP A 686 3.16 26.96 -37.60
C ASP A 686 2.43 26.66 -36.28
N GLN A 687 1.45 27.50 -35.94
CA GLN A 687 0.42 27.17 -34.95
C GLN A 687 -0.87 26.80 -35.69
N THR A 688 -1.18 25.52 -35.81
CA THR A 688 -2.52 25.06 -36.20
C THR A 688 -3.34 24.68 -34.97
N LYS A 689 -4.52 25.29 -34.87
CA LYS A 689 -5.59 24.96 -33.92
C LYS A 689 -6.28 23.66 -34.33
N SER A 690 -6.66 22.89 -33.32
CA SER A 690 -7.32 21.58 -33.37
C SER A 690 -8.64 21.59 -34.14
N GLU A 691 -8.95 20.49 -34.86
CA GLU A 691 -10.32 19.99 -35.06
C GLU A 691 -10.36 18.56 -35.68
N SER A 692 -11.13 17.67 -35.05
CA SER A 692 -11.66 16.32 -35.44
C SER A 692 -10.78 15.04 -35.40
N THR A 693 -11.36 13.93 -34.95
CA THR A 693 -10.75 12.61 -34.63
C THR A 693 -11.48 11.45 -35.34
N ASN A 694 -10.75 10.46 -35.88
CA ASN A 694 -11.32 9.24 -36.48
C ASN A 694 -10.68 7.98 -35.86
N TYR A 695 -11.51 7.07 -35.34
CA TYR A 695 -11.11 5.78 -34.77
C TYR A 695 -10.96 4.70 -35.87
N LEU A 696 -10.22 3.61 -35.62
CA LEU A 696 -10.09 2.43 -36.53
C LEU A 696 -11.44 1.79 -36.89
N TRP A 697 -12.49 2.07 -36.11
CA TRP A 697 -13.90 1.74 -36.41
C TRP A 697 -14.52 2.54 -37.57
N ASN A 698 -13.99 3.72 -37.90
CA ASN A 698 -14.43 4.50 -39.07
C ASN A 698 -13.91 3.89 -40.38
N ALA A 699 -12.80 3.16 -40.36
CA ALA A 699 -12.30 2.43 -41.53
C ALA A 699 -13.20 1.22 -41.87
N PHE A 700 -13.95 0.70 -40.89
CA PHE A 700 -14.86 -0.42 -41.09
C PHE A 700 -16.36 -0.06 -41.15
N GLY A 701 -16.75 1.20 -40.93
CA GLY A 701 -18.10 1.70 -41.25
C GLY A 701 -19.27 1.04 -40.49
N PHE A 702 -19.03 0.51 -39.29
CA PHE A 702 -19.98 -0.35 -38.59
C PHE A 702 -20.85 0.38 -37.55
N THR A 703 -21.65 1.33 -38.01
CA THR A 703 -22.98 1.66 -37.47
C THR A 703 -23.87 1.90 -38.69
N GLN A 704 -25.12 1.44 -38.73
CA GLN A 704 -25.99 1.72 -39.90
C GLN A 704 -25.92 3.23 -40.18
N PRO A 705 -25.39 3.68 -41.33
CA PRO A 705 -25.33 5.09 -41.55
C PRO A 705 -26.76 5.53 -41.84
N ASN A 706 -27.30 6.40 -40.99
CA ASN A 706 -28.43 7.20 -41.41
C ASN A 706 -27.92 8.01 -42.62
N GLN A 707 -28.53 7.80 -43.78
CA GLN A 707 -28.12 8.39 -45.04
C GLN A 707 -27.97 9.92 -44.92
N GLN A 708 -28.80 10.54 -44.08
CA GLN A 708 -28.75 11.96 -43.76
C GLN A 708 -27.53 12.37 -42.91
N GLU A 709 -27.06 11.52 -42.01
CA GLU A 709 -25.92 11.79 -41.13
C GLU A 709 -24.57 11.63 -41.87
N LEU A 710 -24.50 10.72 -42.85
CA LEU A 710 -23.38 10.63 -43.80
C LEU A 710 -23.30 11.90 -44.66
N ILE A 711 -24.44 12.36 -45.18
CA ILE A 711 -24.55 13.60 -45.96
C ILE A 711 -24.17 14.81 -45.10
N ASP A 712 -24.59 14.88 -43.84
CA ASP A 712 -24.25 15.99 -42.94
C ASP A 712 -22.79 15.96 -42.47
N LYS A 713 -22.19 14.78 -42.27
CA LYS A 713 -20.75 14.64 -41.98
C LYS A 713 -19.90 15.00 -43.20
N ALA A 714 -20.30 14.59 -44.41
CA ALA A 714 -19.66 14.99 -45.66
C ALA A 714 -19.78 16.51 -45.90
N ASN A 715 -20.93 17.11 -45.60
CA ASN A 715 -21.16 18.55 -45.71
C ASN A 715 -20.40 19.36 -44.63
N LYS A 716 -20.24 18.85 -43.40
CA LYS A 716 -19.36 19.47 -42.38
C LYS A 716 -17.88 19.38 -42.77
N PHE A 717 -17.47 18.26 -43.39
CA PHE A 717 -16.13 18.11 -43.95
C PHE A 717 -15.88 19.13 -45.09
N ARG A 718 -16.89 19.37 -45.94
CA ARG A 718 -16.88 20.42 -47.00
C ARG A 718 -16.63 21.83 -46.44
N ILE A 719 -17.27 22.19 -45.33
CA ILE A 719 -17.19 23.55 -44.74
C ILE A 719 -15.86 23.80 -44.01
N ASN A 720 -15.29 22.78 -43.36
CA ASN A 720 -14.01 22.91 -42.66
C ASN A 720 -12.79 22.86 -43.60
N TYR A 721 -12.90 22.24 -44.78
CA TYR A 721 -11.83 22.17 -45.77
C TYR A 721 -11.65 23.47 -46.59
N GLU A 722 -12.67 24.34 -46.65
CA GLU A 722 -12.61 25.62 -47.38
C GLU A 722 -11.73 26.71 -46.71
N LYS A 723 -11.00 26.40 -45.62
CA LYS A 723 -10.26 27.40 -44.81
C LYS A 723 -8.78 27.13 -44.49
N GLN A 724 -8.09 26.15 -45.09
CA GLN A 724 -6.66 25.96 -44.80
C GLN A 724 -5.79 25.89 -46.06
N ASP A 725 -4.89 26.87 -46.14
CA ASP A 725 -3.79 27.01 -47.10
C ASP A 725 -2.76 25.87 -46.95
N ASP A 726 -2.10 25.58 -48.07
CA ASP A 726 -0.95 24.69 -48.30
C ASP A 726 -0.07 24.44 -47.06
N GLN A 727 0.21 23.17 -46.71
CA GLN A 727 1.53 22.58 -46.32
C GLN A 727 1.47 21.05 -46.13
N GLU A 728 2.55 20.36 -46.52
CA GLU A 728 2.76 18.90 -46.49
C GLU A 728 3.13 18.39 -45.07
N TYR A 729 2.36 17.45 -44.48
CA TYR A 729 2.77 16.68 -43.29
C TYR A 729 2.22 15.23 -43.26
N LEU A 730 3.01 14.33 -42.65
CA LEU A 730 2.97 12.85 -42.63
C LEU A 730 2.34 12.30 -41.33
N TYR A 731 1.43 11.31 -41.37
CA TYR A 731 0.77 10.71 -40.19
C TYR A 731 1.10 9.22 -39.97
N GLN A 732 1.42 8.82 -38.74
CA GLN A 732 1.45 7.44 -38.26
C GLN A 732 0.69 7.34 -36.92
N VAL A 733 -0.12 6.29 -36.74
CA VAL A 733 -1.22 6.21 -35.75
C VAL A 733 -0.84 5.38 -34.52
N VAL A 734 -1.13 5.89 -33.31
CA VAL A 734 -1.08 5.18 -32.01
C VAL A 734 -2.35 5.51 -31.20
N PHE A 735 -2.99 4.52 -30.58
CA PHE A 735 -4.29 4.66 -29.88
C PHE A 735 -4.19 4.39 -28.36
N ASP A 736 -4.84 5.24 -27.55
CA ASP A 736 -5.07 5.08 -26.10
C ASP A 736 -6.59 5.00 -25.79
N ASN A 737 -6.96 4.28 -24.71
CA ASN A 737 -8.34 3.95 -24.37
C ASN A 737 -8.63 4.17 -22.88
N THR A 738 -9.10 5.36 -22.48
CA THR A 738 -9.79 5.54 -21.19
C THR A 738 -10.98 6.53 -21.25
N ALA A 739 -12.06 6.10 -20.57
CA ALA A 739 -13.21 6.85 -20.04
C ALA A 739 -14.48 7.08 -20.91
N ASN A 740 -15.60 7.01 -20.19
CA ASN A 740 -16.99 6.83 -20.62
C ASN A 740 -17.76 8.16 -20.73
N THR A 741 -18.82 8.15 -21.54
CA THR A 741 -20.01 9.04 -21.56
C THR A 741 -19.78 10.56 -21.59
N ASP A 742 -19.67 11.10 -22.80
CA ASP A 742 -20.50 12.19 -23.38
C ASP A 742 -19.66 13.07 -24.33
N SER A 743 -20.08 13.06 -25.59
CA SER A 743 -19.70 13.98 -26.69
C SER A 743 -18.21 14.04 -27.14
N THR A 744 -17.97 13.41 -28.30
CA THR A 744 -17.09 13.81 -29.43
C THR A 744 -15.59 14.06 -29.18
N SER A 745 -14.79 13.07 -29.56
CA SER A 745 -13.34 12.95 -29.41
C SER A 745 -12.51 13.77 -30.43
N CYS A 746 -11.31 14.21 -30.00
CA CYS A 746 -10.14 14.80 -30.70
C CYS A 746 -8.86 14.51 -29.93
N MET A 747 -7.77 14.23 -30.66
CA MET A 747 -6.45 13.76 -30.21
C MET A 747 -5.92 14.46 -28.95
N LYS A 748 -5.20 13.71 -28.10
CA LYS A 748 -4.42 14.26 -26.98
C LYS A 748 -2.92 14.05 -27.23
N VAL A 749 -2.21 15.15 -27.43
CA VAL A 749 -0.75 15.26 -27.25
C VAL A 749 -0.54 16.27 -26.13
N VAL A 750 0.04 15.86 -25.00
CA VAL A 750 0.62 16.77 -23.99
C VAL A 750 1.79 16.00 -23.35
N TYR A 751 3.06 16.39 -23.52
CA TYR A 751 3.64 17.61 -22.97
C TYR A 751 4.67 18.32 -23.88
N GLY A 752 4.54 19.65 -23.94
CA GLY A 752 5.61 20.62 -23.67
C GLY A 752 6.98 20.46 -24.36
N ALA A 753 7.21 21.33 -25.35
CA ALA A 753 8.47 21.74 -25.99
C ALA A 753 8.89 21.00 -27.28
N LYS A 754 8.74 21.72 -28.41
CA LYS A 754 9.69 21.93 -29.52
C LYS A 754 10.54 20.77 -30.11
N TYR A 755 10.15 19.50 -30.05
CA TYR A 755 10.96 18.41 -30.63
C TYR A 755 10.17 17.42 -31.50
N ILE A 756 10.77 17.03 -32.64
CA ILE A 756 10.37 15.86 -33.46
C ILE A 756 11.34 14.70 -33.13
N TYR A 757 10.82 13.49 -32.94
CA TYR A 757 11.60 12.26 -32.74
C TYR A 757 11.66 11.42 -34.02
N LYS A 758 12.81 10.79 -34.29
CA LYS A 758 13.00 9.91 -35.45
C LYS A 758 12.59 8.48 -35.10
N SER A 759 11.70 7.87 -35.90
CA SER A 759 11.36 6.44 -35.78
C SER A 759 12.61 5.58 -35.99
N THR A 760 12.79 4.54 -35.16
CA THR A 760 13.83 3.52 -35.31
C THR A 760 13.52 2.53 -36.44
N LEU A 761 12.25 2.45 -36.86
CA LEU A 761 11.79 1.73 -38.04
C LEU A 761 11.81 2.64 -39.28
N ASP A 762 12.34 2.12 -40.40
CA ASP A 762 12.42 2.83 -41.68
C ASP A 762 11.06 2.82 -42.39
N CYS A 763 10.47 4.00 -42.63
CA CYS A 763 9.13 4.15 -43.21
C CYS A 763 9.07 3.78 -44.70
N GLN A 764 10.22 3.56 -45.35
CA GLN A 764 10.29 3.19 -46.77
C GLN A 764 9.91 1.73 -47.04
N VAL A 765 9.91 0.88 -46.01
CA VAL A 765 9.55 -0.54 -46.12
C VAL A 765 8.20 -0.73 -45.44
N GLY A 766 7.26 -1.40 -46.11
CA GLY A 766 5.83 -1.50 -45.77
C GLY A 766 5.47 -2.20 -44.45
N ASN A 767 6.24 -2.01 -43.38
CA ASN A 767 6.10 -2.58 -42.06
C ASN A 767 4.76 -2.19 -41.43
N ARG A 768 3.88 -3.19 -41.23
CA ARG A 768 2.52 -3.02 -40.70
C ARG A 768 2.54 -3.32 -39.21
N LEU A 769 2.56 -2.27 -38.37
CA LEU A 769 2.24 -2.39 -36.95
C LEU A 769 0.72 -2.42 -36.80
N ILE A 770 0.19 -3.43 -36.11
CA ILE A 770 -1.22 -3.46 -35.71
C ILE A 770 -1.31 -3.73 -34.21
N MET A 771 -1.93 -2.81 -33.47
CA MET A 771 -2.16 -2.96 -32.04
C MET A 771 -3.57 -3.44 -31.77
N VAL A 772 -3.69 -4.47 -30.94
CA VAL A 772 -4.97 -5.01 -30.45
C VAL A 772 -5.06 -4.71 -28.95
N PRO A 773 -5.71 -3.60 -28.56
CA PRO A 773 -5.77 -3.18 -27.16
C PRO A 773 -6.72 -4.09 -26.36
N THR A 774 -6.30 -4.46 -25.15
CA THR A 774 -7.09 -5.27 -24.22
C THR A 774 -7.14 -4.67 -22.81
N ASN A 775 -8.27 -4.86 -22.13
CA ASN A 775 -8.47 -4.34 -20.79
C ASN A 775 -7.86 -5.29 -19.73
N ASN A 776 -7.05 -4.74 -18.80
CA ASN A 776 -6.66 -5.33 -17.51
C ASN A 776 -6.09 -6.77 -17.51
N ASN A 777 -4.88 -7.02 -18.02
CA ASN A 777 -4.09 -8.25 -17.79
C ASN A 777 -4.81 -9.60 -18.03
N ASN A 778 -6.02 -9.62 -18.60
CA ASN A 778 -6.83 -10.81 -18.81
C ASN A 778 -6.34 -11.59 -20.05
N PRO A 779 -6.51 -12.92 -20.07
CA PRO A 779 -6.23 -13.74 -21.25
C PRO A 779 -6.90 -13.19 -22.50
N LEU A 780 -6.07 -13.01 -23.53
CA LEU A 780 -6.45 -12.40 -24.80
C LEU A 780 -7.45 -13.31 -25.50
N LEU A 781 -7.21 -14.63 -25.47
CA LEU A 781 -8.14 -15.64 -25.97
C LEU A 781 -8.40 -16.72 -24.90
N THR A 782 -9.66 -16.97 -24.58
CA THR A 782 -10.13 -18.02 -23.66
C THR A 782 -11.29 -18.77 -24.29
N SER A 783 -11.66 -19.92 -23.74
CA SER A 783 -12.87 -20.65 -24.15
C SER A 783 -14.15 -19.82 -24.05
N SER A 784 -14.18 -18.76 -23.26
CA SER A 784 -15.35 -17.90 -23.09
C SER A 784 -15.51 -16.80 -24.15
N ASN A 785 -14.45 -16.49 -24.92
CA ASN A 785 -14.42 -15.33 -25.81
C ASN A 785 -14.03 -15.67 -27.26
N VAL A 786 -13.83 -16.95 -27.58
CA VAL A 786 -13.67 -17.44 -28.95
C VAL A 786 -14.97 -18.06 -29.45
N PRO A 787 -15.33 -17.85 -30.73
CA PRO A 787 -16.58 -18.36 -31.26
C PRO A 787 -16.52 -19.86 -31.59
N PHE A 788 -15.48 -20.60 -31.24
CA PHE A 788 -15.35 -22.03 -31.54
C PHE A 788 -14.98 -22.84 -30.29
N THR A 789 -15.27 -24.14 -30.32
CA THR A 789 -14.84 -25.05 -29.24
C THR A 789 -13.33 -25.28 -29.37
N ILE A 790 -12.57 -24.89 -28.34
CA ILE A 790 -11.13 -25.15 -28.27
C ILE A 790 -10.92 -26.65 -28.07
N GLN A 791 -10.35 -27.32 -29.07
CA GLN A 791 -9.98 -28.74 -28.95
C GLN A 791 -8.88 -28.93 -27.91
N THR A 792 -9.00 -29.98 -27.09
CA THR A 792 -8.05 -30.29 -26.01
C THR A 792 -6.79 -31.00 -26.49
N GLU A 793 -6.78 -31.53 -27.73
CA GLU A 793 -5.65 -32.22 -28.35
C GLU A 793 -5.22 -31.50 -29.64
N LEU A 794 -3.91 -31.46 -29.92
CA LEU A 794 -3.34 -30.81 -31.10
C LEU A 794 -3.38 -31.69 -32.36
N ASN A 795 -3.71 -32.99 -32.21
CA ASN A 795 -3.81 -33.93 -33.32
C ASN A 795 -5.24 -34.08 -33.81
N THR A 796 -5.55 -33.53 -34.99
CA THR A 796 -6.63 -34.07 -35.81
C THR A 796 -6.31 -33.91 -37.30
N THR A 797 -5.78 -34.99 -37.89
CA THR A 797 -5.86 -35.29 -39.33
C THR A 797 -7.31 -35.50 -39.82
N GLN A 798 -8.30 -35.29 -38.95
CA GLN A 798 -9.72 -35.30 -39.28
C GLN A 798 -10.28 -33.89 -39.21
N GLN A 799 -10.80 -33.40 -40.34
CA GLN A 799 -11.76 -32.32 -40.41
C GLN A 799 -13.02 -32.70 -39.61
N GLN A 800 -12.96 -32.65 -38.28
CA GLN A 800 -14.18 -32.61 -37.47
C GLN A 800 -14.68 -31.17 -37.52
N SER A 801 -15.88 -31.00 -38.06
CA SER A 801 -16.59 -29.73 -38.25
C SER A 801 -16.42 -28.81 -37.04
N ARG A 802 -15.71 -27.69 -37.20
CA ARG A 802 -15.56 -26.72 -36.12
C ARG A 802 -16.87 -25.95 -36.08
N ILE A 803 -17.62 -26.13 -35.00
CA ILE A 803 -18.83 -25.34 -34.80
C ILE A 803 -18.38 -23.93 -34.39
N ILE A 804 -18.27 -23.04 -35.38
CA ILE A 804 -18.22 -21.60 -35.11
C ILE A 804 -19.64 -21.19 -34.70
N GLN A 805 -19.79 -20.50 -33.57
CA GLN A 805 -21.04 -19.88 -33.14
C GLN A 805 -21.55 -18.98 -34.28
N ASN A 806 -22.86 -18.95 -34.49
CA ASN A 806 -23.49 -18.19 -35.58
C ASN A 806 -23.17 -16.68 -35.55
N GLU A 807 -22.55 -16.16 -34.49
CA GLU A 807 -22.23 -14.75 -34.30
C GLU A 807 -20.80 -14.53 -33.74
N ILE A 808 -20.01 -13.65 -34.37
CA ILE A 808 -18.68 -13.21 -33.94
C ILE A 808 -18.75 -11.73 -33.55
N ASP A 809 -18.58 -11.42 -32.26
CA ASP A 809 -18.48 -10.03 -31.80
C ASP A 809 -17.10 -9.44 -32.18
N LEU A 810 -17.08 -8.44 -33.07
CA LEU A 810 -15.87 -7.75 -33.50
C LEU A 810 -15.26 -6.86 -32.40
N ASN A 811 -16.02 -6.52 -31.36
CA ASN A 811 -15.50 -5.82 -30.20
C ASN A 811 -14.80 -6.74 -29.20
N SER A 812 -15.00 -8.06 -29.31
CA SER A 812 -14.29 -9.06 -28.49
C SER A 812 -12.79 -9.08 -28.82
N HIS A 813 -11.97 -9.60 -27.91
CA HIS A 813 -10.53 -9.77 -28.14
C HIS A 813 -10.24 -10.63 -29.40
N PHE A 814 -11.03 -11.69 -29.60
CA PHE A 814 -10.96 -12.52 -30.79
C PHE A 814 -11.31 -11.74 -32.06
N GLY A 815 -12.42 -11.02 -32.06
CA GLY A 815 -12.88 -10.23 -33.20
C GLY A 815 -11.89 -9.15 -33.63
N ARG A 816 -11.27 -8.45 -32.67
CA ARG A 816 -10.23 -7.45 -32.95
C ARG A 816 -8.97 -8.07 -33.55
N LEU A 817 -8.54 -9.22 -33.03
CA LEU A 817 -7.38 -9.94 -33.55
C LEU A 817 -7.66 -10.51 -34.95
N LEU A 818 -8.87 -11.02 -35.20
CA LEU A 818 -9.33 -11.48 -36.50
C LEU A 818 -9.23 -10.34 -37.54
N CYS A 819 -9.78 -9.17 -37.21
CA CYS A 819 -9.69 -7.99 -38.07
C CYS A 819 -8.25 -7.53 -38.31
N ALA A 820 -7.39 -7.58 -37.29
CA ALA A 820 -5.97 -7.24 -37.43
C ALA A 820 -5.25 -8.15 -38.42
N ILE A 821 -5.48 -9.47 -38.35
CA ILE A 821 -4.88 -10.43 -39.28
C ILE A 821 -5.41 -10.24 -40.71
N LEU A 822 -6.73 -10.03 -40.88
CA LEU A 822 -7.34 -9.76 -42.19
C LEU A 822 -6.84 -8.45 -42.82
N PHE A 823 -6.62 -7.42 -41.99
CA PHE A 823 -6.05 -6.15 -42.46
C PHE A 823 -4.58 -6.30 -42.87
N TYR A 824 -3.81 -7.12 -42.13
CA TYR A 824 -2.43 -7.45 -42.49
C TYR A 824 -2.34 -8.16 -43.85
N GLN A 825 -3.21 -9.13 -44.15
CA GLN A 825 -3.13 -9.89 -45.40
C GLN A 825 -3.50 -9.10 -46.65
N GLY A 826 -4.36 -8.08 -46.51
CA GLY A 826 -4.92 -7.32 -47.62
C GLY A 826 -6.13 -8.00 -48.27
N PHE A 827 -6.86 -7.24 -49.10
CA PHE A 827 -8.20 -7.59 -49.58
C PHE A 827 -8.26 -8.94 -50.31
N GLU A 828 -7.38 -9.19 -51.26
CA GLU A 828 -7.41 -10.39 -52.11
C GLU A 828 -7.21 -11.68 -51.31
N LYS A 829 -6.25 -11.69 -50.37
CA LYS A 829 -6.02 -12.84 -49.49
C LYS A 829 -7.10 -12.99 -48.43
N SER A 830 -7.58 -11.90 -47.85
CA SER A 830 -8.68 -11.92 -46.87
C SER A 830 -10.00 -12.40 -47.48
N TYR A 831 -10.25 -12.04 -48.74
CA TYR A 831 -11.35 -12.57 -49.54
C TYR A 831 -11.21 -14.08 -49.74
N LEU A 832 -10.06 -14.55 -50.22
CA LEU A 832 -9.80 -15.98 -50.42
C LEU A 832 -9.95 -16.77 -49.13
N ILE A 833 -9.38 -16.29 -48.03
CA ILE A 833 -9.45 -16.98 -46.73
C ILE A 833 -10.91 -17.12 -46.28
N ILE A 834 -11.69 -16.04 -46.28
CA ILE A 834 -13.06 -16.14 -45.76
C ILE A 834 -13.99 -16.88 -46.74
N SER A 835 -13.79 -16.72 -48.06
CA SER A 835 -14.62 -17.41 -49.07
C SER A 835 -14.34 -18.92 -49.15
N GLU A 836 -13.10 -19.35 -48.87
CA GLU A 836 -12.74 -20.78 -48.80
C GLU A 836 -13.11 -21.44 -47.46
N GLN A 837 -13.43 -20.67 -46.43
CA GLN A 837 -13.86 -21.17 -45.13
C GLN A 837 -15.38 -21.06 -44.99
N GLU A 838 -16.10 -22.17 -45.21
CA GLU A 838 -17.57 -22.26 -45.08
C GLU A 838 -18.06 -21.76 -43.71
N GLU A 839 -17.25 -22.00 -42.67
CA GLU A 839 -17.54 -21.61 -41.29
C GLU A 839 -17.49 -20.07 -41.08
N LEU A 840 -16.55 -19.35 -41.69
CA LEU A 840 -16.45 -17.88 -41.55
C LEU A 840 -17.38 -17.13 -42.51
N SER A 841 -17.64 -17.68 -43.70
CA SER A 841 -18.54 -17.07 -44.69
C SER A 841 -20.02 -17.11 -44.29
N THR A 842 -20.40 -18.02 -43.39
CA THR A 842 -21.77 -18.16 -42.87
C THR A 842 -22.00 -17.46 -41.52
N CYS A 843 -20.96 -16.90 -40.91
CA CYS A 843 -21.06 -16.19 -39.63
C CYS A 843 -21.69 -14.80 -39.77
N ILE A 844 -22.45 -14.41 -38.75
CA ILE A 844 -22.85 -13.01 -38.53
C ILE A 844 -21.76 -12.34 -37.70
N PHE A 845 -21.29 -11.18 -38.09
CA PHE A 845 -20.34 -10.39 -37.32
C PHE A 845 -21.06 -9.25 -36.61
N SER A 846 -20.84 -9.01 -35.33
CA SER A 846 -21.59 -8.00 -34.60
C SER A 846 -20.74 -7.00 -33.83
N THR A 847 -21.33 -5.84 -33.58
CA THR A 847 -20.67 -4.68 -32.97
C THR A 847 -21.66 -4.05 -31.99
N GLY A 848 -21.86 -4.72 -30.85
CA GLY A 848 -22.95 -4.38 -29.94
C GLY A 848 -24.33 -4.66 -30.58
N SER A 849 -25.08 -3.62 -30.92
CA SER A 849 -26.44 -3.75 -31.51
C SER A 849 -26.47 -3.98 -33.02
N HIS A 850 -25.33 -3.83 -33.72
CA HIS A 850 -25.28 -3.95 -35.17
C HIS A 850 -24.74 -5.31 -35.62
N LYS A 851 -25.30 -5.83 -36.71
CA LYS A 851 -24.96 -7.13 -37.32
C LYS A 851 -24.55 -6.91 -38.76
N PHE A 852 -23.44 -7.54 -39.15
CA PHE A 852 -22.80 -7.46 -40.44
C PHE A 852 -22.66 -8.86 -41.01
N ASN A 853 -22.88 -9.02 -42.30
CA ASN A 853 -22.52 -10.24 -43.00
C ASN A 853 -21.09 -10.16 -43.53
N TYR A 854 -20.57 -11.29 -43.99
CA TYR A 854 -19.24 -11.39 -44.58
C TYR A 854 -18.97 -10.35 -45.69
N ASN A 855 -19.92 -10.14 -46.59
CA ASN A 855 -19.78 -9.19 -47.71
C ASN A 855 -19.62 -7.75 -47.22
N GLN A 856 -20.32 -7.37 -46.16
CA GLN A 856 -20.19 -6.05 -45.53
C GLN A 856 -18.81 -5.86 -44.90
N ILE A 857 -18.23 -6.90 -44.29
CA ILE A 857 -16.86 -6.84 -43.76
C ILE A 857 -15.83 -6.67 -44.88
N LEU A 858 -15.99 -7.38 -45.98
CA LEU A 858 -15.09 -7.27 -47.13
C LEU A 858 -15.09 -5.88 -47.75
N ILE A 859 -16.27 -5.27 -47.90
CA ILE A 859 -16.41 -3.92 -48.50
C ILE A 859 -15.71 -2.90 -47.60
N SER A 860 -15.93 -2.98 -46.30
CA SER A 860 -15.23 -2.18 -45.30
C SER A 860 -13.71 -2.38 -45.35
N LEU A 861 -13.25 -3.63 -45.50
CA LEU A 861 -11.83 -3.95 -45.65
C LEU A 861 -11.24 -3.44 -46.99
N ALA A 862 -12.03 -3.44 -48.07
CA ALA A 862 -11.64 -2.91 -49.38
C ALA A 862 -11.49 -1.38 -49.33
N MET A 863 -12.46 -0.68 -48.75
CA MET A 863 -12.48 0.78 -48.65
C MET A 863 -11.31 1.30 -47.81
N SER A 864 -11.07 0.67 -46.65
CA SER A 864 -9.93 1.03 -45.79
C SER A 864 -8.56 0.77 -46.43
N ILE A 865 -8.44 -0.27 -47.27
CA ILE A 865 -7.21 -0.52 -48.04
C ILE A 865 -7.06 0.50 -49.17
N ILE A 866 -8.14 0.87 -49.86
CA ILE A 866 -8.11 1.89 -50.92
C ILE A 866 -7.69 3.26 -50.37
N GLU A 867 -8.24 3.68 -49.24
CA GLU A 867 -7.82 4.91 -48.54
C GLU A 867 -6.33 4.84 -48.17
N ARG A 868 -5.89 3.74 -47.53
CA ARG A 868 -4.50 3.56 -47.08
C ARG A 868 -3.48 3.59 -48.20
N GLU A 869 -3.78 2.93 -49.33
CA GLU A 869 -2.84 2.80 -50.45
C GLU A 869 -2.79 4.08 -51.32
N TYR A 870 -3.82 4.93 -51.27
CA TYR A 870 -3.82 6.26 -51.89
C TYR A 870 -3.00 7.28 -51.07
N ASP A 871 -3.15 7.29 -49.75
CA ASP A 871 -2.40 8.18 -48.84
C ASP A 871 -0.87 7.95 -48.89
N ARG A 872 -0.44 6.75 -49.27
CA ARG A 872 0.99 6.39 -49.43
C ARG A 872 1.64 6.95 -50.69
N GLN A 873 0.90 7.63 -51.59
CA GLN A 873 1.39 8.12 -52.89
C GLN A 873 1.99 7.03 -53.82
N ILE A 874 1.80 5.74 -53.51
CA ILE A 874 2.47 4.61 -54.20
C ILE A 874 1.68 4.09 -55.42
N LEU A 875 0.41 4.48 -55.63
CA LEU A 875 -0.38 4.00 -56.77
C LEU A 875 -0.72 5.09 -57.81
N GLN A 876 -0.23 4.87 -59.04
CA GLN A 876 -1.12 5.03 -60.20
C GLN A 876 -2.30 4.08 -59.97
N PHE A 877 -3.54 4.58 -59.97
CA PHE A 877 -4.74 3.74 -59.89
C PHE A 877 -4.52 2.46 -60.71
N PRO A 878 -4.75 1.25 -60.14
CA PRO A 878 -4.56 0.02 -60.90
C PRO A 878 -5.38 0.16 -62.19
N SER A 879 -4.81 -0.17 -63.34
CA SER A 879 -5.48 0.00 -64.63
C SER A 879 -6.93 -0.48 -64.48
N SER A 880 -7.88 0.43 -64.65
CA SER A 880 -9.31 0.30 -64.32
C SER A 880 -9.88 -1.11 -64.53
N LYS A 881 -9.42 -1.80 -65.57
CA LYS A 881 -9.74 -3.20 -65.89
C LYS A 881 -9.52 -4.24 -64.79
N LYS A 882 -8.48 -4.19 -63.94
CA LYS A 882 -8.18 -5.30 -63.00
C LYS A 882 -9.06 -5.26 -61.74
N LEU A 883 -9.23 -4.06 -61.18
CA LEU A 883 -10.13 -3.80 -60.05
C LEU A 883 -11.60 -3.97 -60.48
N ILE A 884 -11.97 -3.47 -61.67
CA ILE A 884 -13.31 -3.66 -62.24
C ILE A 884 -13.57 -5.14 -62.51
N HIS A 885 -12.62 -5.90 -63.06
CA HIS A 885 -12.80 -7.34 -63.29
C HIS A 885 -12.93 -8.16 -61.99
N GLN A 886 -12.22 -7.76 -60.92
CA GLN A 886 -12.35 -8.38 -59.60
C GLN A 886 -13.70 -8.04 -58.95
N ILE A 887 -14.19 -6.81 -59.07
CA ILE A 887 -15.51 -6.38 -58.58
C ILE A 887 -16.65 -7.02 -59.42
N GLU A 888 -16.50 -7.10 -60.75
CA GLU A 888 -17.43 -7.76 -61.68
C GLU A 888 -17.56 -9.26 -61.38
N ASN A 889 -16.44 -9.95 -61.08
CA ASN A 889 -16.46 -11.36 -60.69
C ASN A 889 -17.13 -11.61 -59.33
N ILE A 890 -17.13 -10.63 -58.43
CA ILE A 890 -17.80 -10.70 -57.11
C ILE A 890 -19.30 -10.48 -57.28
N ILE A 891 -19.72 -9.46 -58.05
CA ILE A 891 -21.14 -9.17 -58.30
C ILE A 891 -21.82 -10.31 -59.08
N HIS A 892 -21.12 -10.94 -60.03
CA HIS A 892 -21.69 -12.05 -60.82
C HIS A 892 -21.75 -13.40 -60.11
N ARG A 893 -21.19 -13.55 -58.90
CA ARG A 893 -21.18 -14.81 -58.14
C ARG A 893 -22.26 -14.91 -57.06
N GLU A 894 -23.10 -13.90 -56.86
CA GLU A 894 -24.23 -13.98 -55.93
C GLU A 894 -25.37 -14.83 -56.53
N ASP A 895 -25.52 -16.04 -55.99
CA ASP A 895 -26.74 -16.82 -56.15
C ASP A 895 -27.88 -16.15 -55.39
N LYS A 896 -28.99 -15.96 -56.09
CA LYS A 896 -30.20 -15.27 -55.66
C LYS A 896 -30.76 -15.85 -54.35
N THR A 897 -30.48 -15.25 -53.18
CA THR A 897 -31.42 -15.30 -52.04
C THR A 897 -31.18 -14.23 -50.97
N ASN A 898 -32.18 -13.37 -50.79
CA ASN A 898 -32.72 -12.90 -49.50
C ASN A 898 -31.88 -12.01 -48.55
N TYR A 899 -31.28 -10.89 -48.97
CA TYR A 899 -31.02 -9.77 -48.03
C TYR A 899 -31.12 -8.38 -48.68
N GLY A 900 -32.31 -7.77 -48.56
CA GLY A 900 -32.55 -6.34 -48.22
C GLY A 900 -32.11 -5.18 -49.11
N LEU A 901 -31.04 -5.26 -49.91
CA LEU A 901 -30.58 -4.17 -50.78
C LEU A 901 -30.24 -4.74 -52.17
N ASN A 902 -30.74 -4.10 -53.23
CA ASN A 902 -30.53 -4.60 -54.60
C ASN A 902 -29.09 -4.34 -55.05
N GLU A 903 -28.54 -5.15 -55.97
CA GLU A 903 -27.21 -4.98 -56.61
C GLU A 903 -26.92 -3.53 -57.07
N ASN A 904 -27.97 -2.77 -57.40
CA ASN A 904 -27.88 -1.38 -57.87
C ASN A 904 -27.60 -0.37 -56.76
N ASP A 905 -27.97 -0.64 -55.50
CA ASP A 905 -27.72 0.27 -54.37
C ASP A 905 -26.21 0.26 -54.01
N TRP A 906 -25.56 -0.90 -54.13
CA TRP A 906 -24.11 -1.08 -53.95
C TRP A 906 -23.29 -0.39 -55.04
N PHE A 907 -23.70 -0.53 -56.30
CA PHE A 907 -23.05 0.12 -57.43
C PHE A 907 -23.22 1.64 -57.40
N TYR A 908 -24.41 2.11 -56.97
CA TYR A 908 -24.71 3.52 -56.79
C TYR A 908 -23.89 4.14 -55.64
N LEU A 909 -23.79 3.48 -54.48
CA LEU A 909 -22.97 3.95 -53.35
C LEU A 909 -21.48 4.05 -53.72
N LEU A 910 -20.92 3.03 -54.37
CA LEU A 910 -19.51 3.03 -54.81
C LEU A 910 -19.22 4.14 -55.83
N ILE A 911 -20.11 4.36 -56.81
CA ILE A 911 -19.96 5.40 -57.83
C ILE A 911 -20.20 6.80 -57.26
N GLN A 912 -21.17 6.96 -56.35
CA GLN A 912 -21.48 8.23 -55.70
C GLN A 912 -20.30 8.69 -54.82
N SER A 913 -19.68 7.76 -54.05
CA SER A 913 -18.48 8.05 -53.26
C SER A 913 -17.26 8.40 -54.14
N LEU A 914 -17.08 7.72 -55.27
CA LEU A 914 -16.06 8.08 -56.27
C LEU A 914 -16.32 9.44 -56.93
N TYR A 915 -17.59 9.77 -57.21
CA TYR A 915 -18.01 11.03 -57.80
C TYR A 915 -17.76 12.22 -56.86
N GLU A 916 -18.22 12.14 -55.60
CA GLU A 916 -18.05 13.21 -54.60
C GLU A 916 -16.56 13.45 -54.27
N TYR A 917 -15.75 12.39 -54.29
CA TYR A 917 -14.30 12.48 -54.15
C TYR A 917 -13.63 13.26 -55.30
N ILE A 918 -14.00 12.98 -56.56
CA ILE A 918 -13.44 13.65 -57.74
C ILE A 918 -13.94 15.11 -57.85
N ASP A 919 -15.20 15.37 -57.53
CA ASP A 919 -15.80 16.71 -57.54
C ASP A 919 -15.12 17.64 -56.51
N SER A 920 -14.82 17.14 -55.30
CA SER A 920 -14.11 17.91 -54.26
C SER A 920 -12.73 18.41 -54.69
N LYS A 921 -12.01 17.65 -55.54
CA LYS A 921 -10.69 18.01 -56.09
C LYS A 921 -10.78 18.84 -57.37
N PHE A 922 -11.91 18.78 -58.09
CA PHE A 922 -12.14 19.58 -59.30
C PHE A 922 -12.35 21.07 -58.96
N TRP A 923 -13.11 21.37 -57.90
CA TRP A 923 -13.41 22.74 -57.49
C TRP A 923 -12.29 23.43 -56.70
N SER A 924 -11.41 22.66 -56.05
CA SER A 924 -10.22 23.20 -55.35
C SER A 924 -9.12 23.73 -56.29
N SER A 925 -9.36 23.78 -57.62
CA SER A 925 -8.36 24.16 -58.64
C SER A 925 -8.76 25.34 -59.56
N PHE A 926 -9.69 26.21 -59.13
CA PHE A 926 -9.91 27.54 -59.73
C PHE A 926 -8.80 28.55 -59.28
N PRO A 927 -8.33 29.45 -60.16
CA PRO A 927 -7.00 30.03 -60.04
C PRO A 927 -6.96 31.26 -59.14
N TRP A 928 -6.41 31.14 -57.92
CA TRP A 928 -5.84 32.27 -57.17
C TRP A 928 -4.36 32.06 -56.75
N CYS A 929 -3.77 30.92 -57.09
CA CYS A 929 -2.34 30.63 -56.86
C CYS A 929 -1.74 29.98 -58.12
N GLY A 930 -0.61 30.51 -58.58
CA GLY A 930 -0.01 30.36 -59.92
C GLY A 930 0.48 28.97 -60.36
N CYS A 931 -0.16 27.86 -59.97
CA CYS A 931 0.06 26.54 -60.54
C CYS A 931 -0.98 26.25 -61.62
N THR A 932 -0.59 26.35 -62.90
CA THR A 932 -1.49 26.07 -64.02
C THR A 932 -1.60 24.56 -64.26
N MET A 933 -2.66 23.90 -63.77
CA MET A 933 -3.15 22.70 -64.44
C MET A 933 -3.35 23.04 -65.92
N LYS A 934 -2.61 22.39 -66.83
CA LYS A 934 -2.71 22.67 -68.27
C LYS A 934 -4.16 22.46 -68.72
N ALA A 935 -4.68 23.34 -69.58
CA ALA A 935 -6.08 23.33 -70.03
C ALA A 935 -6.57 21.93 -70.50
N LYS A 936 -5.66 21.12 -71.06
CA LYS A 936 -5.91 19.73 -71.48
C LYS A 936 -6.23 18.74 -70.35
N GLN A 937 -5.67 18.92 -69.14
CA GLN A 937 -5.96 18.08 -67.98
C GLN A 937 -7.27 18.51 -67.29
N ARG A 938 -7.55 19.82 -67.22
CA ARG A 938 -8.85 20.34 -66.74
C ARG A 938 -9.99 19.84 -67.61
N HIS A 939 -9.84 19.92 -68.93
CA HIS A 939 -10.86 19.45 -69.86
C HIS A 939 -11.14 17.94 -69.74
N LYS A 940 -10.11 17.13 -69.44
CA LYS A 940 -10.24 15.68 -69.22
C LYS A 940 -10.88 15.30 -67.88
N LEU A 941 -10.52 16.01 -66.81
CA LEU A 941 -11.16 15.83 -65.50
C LEU A 941 -12.62 16.31 -65.52
N GLN A 942 -12.92 17.36 -66.27
CA GLN A 942 -14.29 17.85 -66.48
C GLN A 942 -15.12 16.90 -67.36
N GLU A 943 -14.51 16.30 -68.39
CA GLU A 943 -15.09 15.17 -69.13
C GLU A 943 -15.40 13.99 -68.20
N LEU A 944 -14.43 13.58 -67.37
CA LEU A 944 -14.57 12.44 -66.46
C LEU A 944 -15.63 12.68 -65.36
N LEU A 945 -15.69 13.90 -64.84
CA LEU A 945 -16.71 14.36 -63.90
C LEU A 945 -18.09 14.34 -64.55
N ASN A 946 -18.23 14.92 -65.75
CA ASN A 946 -19.48 14.92 -66.52
C ASN A 946 -19.92 13.50 -66.93
N ASP A 947 -18.97 12.62 -67.24
CA ASP A 947 -19.23 11.22 -67.56
C ASP A 947 -19.74 10.46 -66.33
N LEU A 948 -19.16 10.63 -65.15
CA LEU A 948 -19.64 10.06 -63.89
C LEU A 948 -21.03 10.62 -63.50
N LEU A 949 -21.25 11.93 -63.68
CA LEU A 949 -22.56 12.60 -63.49
C LEU A 949 -23.64 12.07 -64.44
N SER A 950 -23.27 11.72 -65.67
CA SER A 950 -24.18 11.15 -66.67
C SER A 950 -24.63 9.72 -66.32
N LEU A 951 -23.83 9.00 -65.53
CA LEU A 951 -24.16 7.65 -65.05
C LEU A 951 -25.19 7.68 -63.90
N THR A 952 -25.29 8.79 -63.16
CA THR A 952 -26.18 8.95 -62.01
C THR A 952 -27.51 9.70 -62.30
N THR A 953 -27.64 10.44 -63.41
CA THR A 953 -28.73 11.44 -63.61
C THR A 953 -29.92 11.08 -64.54
N VAL A 954 -30.01 9.88 -65.12
CA VAL A 954 -31.18 9.52 -65.97
C VAL A 954 -32.31 8.91 -65.14
N ASN A 955 -33.49 9.55 -65.10
CA ASN A 955 -34.73 9.02 -64.51
C ASN A 955 -35.17 7.73 -65.24
N ILE A 956 -35.24 6.59 -64.54
CA ILE A 956 -35.38 5.27 -65.16
C ILE A 956 -36.86 4.83 -65.22
N SER A 957 -37.33 4.42 -66.40
CA SER A 957 -38.64 3.75 -66.56
C SER A 957 -38.61 2.31 -66.01
N LYS A 958 -39.71 1.86 -65.38
CA LYS A 958 -39.84 0.58 -64.66
C LYS A 958 -39.86 -0.70 -65.53
N ASN A 959 -39.20 -0.72 -66.70
CA ASN A 959 -39.19 -1.90 -67.58
C ASN A 959 -37.90 -2.73 -67.40
N LYS A 960 -38.05 -3.98 -66.95
CA LYS A 960 -36.99 -4.84 -66.38
C LYS A 960 -35.93 -5.32 -67.39
N SER A 961 -36.27 -5.47 -68.68
CA SER A 961 -35.33 -5.94 -69.71
C SER A 961 -34.41 -4.84 -70.25
N ILE A 962 -34.91 -3.60 -70.34
CA ILE A 962 -34.12 -2.42 -70.75
C ILE A 962 -33.16 -2.01 -69.62
N TYR A 963 -33.52 -2.29 -68.37
CA TYR A 963 -32.75 -1.98 -67.16
C TYR A 963 -31.42 -2.75 -67.08
N GLN A 964 -31.43 -4.05 -67.41
CA GLN A 964 -30.23 -4.91 -67.40
C GLN A 964 -29.23 -4.55 -68.51
N GLN A 965 -29.72 -4.09 -69.66
CA GLN A 965 -28.86 -3.61 -70.75
C GLN A 965 -28.22 -2.26 -70.40
N LEU A 966 -28.93 -1.39 -69.68
CA LEU A 966 -28.43 -0.10 -69.22
C LEU A 966 -27.32 -0.24 -68.15
N SER A 967 -27.42 -1.17 -67.20
CA SER A 967 -26.37 -1.40 -66.18
C SER A 967 -25.08 -1.97 -66.79
N ILE A 968 -25.18 -2.89 -67.74
CA ILE A 968 -24.02 -3.42 -68.50
C ILE A 968 -23.37 -2.30 -69.34
N LEU A 969 -24.16 -1.45 -69.99
CA LEU A 969 -23.66 -0.28 -70.73
C LEU A 969 -22.97 0.75 -69.81
N ARG A 970 -23.44 0.92 -68.57
CA ARG A 970 -22.82 1.82 -67.56
C ARG A 970 -21.48 1.27 -67.05
N LEU A 971 -21.40 -0.02 -66.74
CA LEU A 971 -20.15 -0.73 -66.38
C LEU A 971 -19.11 -0.67 -67.51
N GLN A 972 -19.53 -0.88 -68.76
CA GLN A 972 -18.65 -0.75 -69.93
C GLN A 972 -18.18 0.69 -70.18
N LYS A 973 -19.00 1.70 -69.88
CA LYS A 973 -18.59 3.11 -69.94
C LYS A 973 -17.58 3.45 -68.84
N LEU A 974 -17.80 2.98 -67.61
CA LEU A 974 -16.87 3.20 -66.48
C LEU A 974 -15.49 2.56 -66.75
N ALA A 975 -15.47 1.36 -67.32
CA ALA A 975 -14.25 0.64 -67.69
C ALA A 975 -13.41 1.35 -68.78
N ASN A 976 -14.03 2.23 -69.57
CA ASN A 976 -13.37 2.96 -70.67
C ASN A 976 -12.87 4.37 -70.28
N LEU A 977 -13.15 4.85 -69.06
CA LEU A 977 -12.64 6.12 -68.56
C LEU A 977 -11.12 6.04 -68.35
N LYS A 978 -10.36 6.93 -69.02
CA LYS A 978 -8.90 7.03 -68.87
C LYS A 978 -8.53 8.17 -67.93
N PHE A 979 -8.06 7.83 -66.74
CA PHE A 979 -7.47 8.79 -65.80
C PHE A 979 -6.13 9.33 -66.35
N PRO A 980 -5.83 10.63 -66.23
CA PRO A 980 -4.56 11.17 -66.71
C PRO A 980 -3.40 10.69 -65.82
N ALA A 981 -2.37 10.07 -66.41
CA ALA A 981 -1.13 9.76 -65.71
C ALA A 981 -0.32 11.05 -65.44
N ALA A 982 0.30 11.15 -64.27
CA ALA A 982 1.27 12.20 -63.97
C ALA A 982 2.59 11.91 -64.72
N ASP A 983 3.03 12.81 -65.59
CA ASP A 983 4.34 12.74 -66.25
C ASP A 983 5.43 13.08 -65.20
N TYR A 984 6.08 12.07 -64.62
CA TYR A 984 7.27 12.28 -63.80
C TYR A 984 8.53 11.97 -64.62
N ARG A 985 9.32 13.00 -64.94
CA ARG A 985 10.75 12.81 -65.24
C ARG A 985 11.47 12.61 -63.90
N GLN A 986 12.23 11.52 -63.77
CA GLN A 986 13.15 11.29 -62.66
C GLN A 986 14.10 12.49 -62.51
N ILE A 987 14.06 13.18 -61.37
CA ILE A 987 15.14 14.05 -60.93
C ILE A 987 16.08 13.16 -60.11
N SER A 988 17.21 12.79 -60.70
CA SER A 988 18.32 12.19 -59.95
C SER A 988 18.87 13.22 -58.97
N ALA A 989 19.00 12.84 -57.69
CA ALA A 989 19.64 13.67 -56.68
C ALA A 989 21.10 13.94 -57.09
N ARG A 990 21.51 15.22 -57.14
CA ARG A 990 22.89 15.61 -57.43
C ARG A 990 23.79 15.33 -56.21
N PRO A 991 25.07 14.93 -56.39
CA PRO A 991 26.01 14.72 -55.30
C PRO A 991 26.24 16.00 -54.47
N ILE A 992 26.41 15.83 -53.15
CA ILE A 992 26.53 16.87 -52.10
C ILE A 992 27.52 18.02 -52.43
N HIS A 993 28.56 17.74 -53.20
CA HIS A 993 29.53 18.76 -53.63
C HIS A 993 28.90 19.87 -54.51
N GLU A 994 27.93 19.54 -55.39
CA GLU A 994 27.32 20.55 -56.28
C GLU A 994 26.32 21.48 -55.56
N ILE A 995 25.72 21.01 -54.46
CA ILE A 995 24.79 21.78 -53.64
C ILE A 995 25.53 22.88 -52.87
N GLN A 996 26.76 22.61 -52.43
CA GLN A 996 27.58 23.58 -51.70
C GLN A 996 28.09 24.72 -52.61
N THR A 997 28.30 24.44 -53.90
CA THR A 997 28.68 25.46 -54.89
C THR A 997 27.51 26.41 -55.18
N TRP A 998 26.31 25.87 -55.33
CA TRP A 998 25.08 26.66 -55.56
C TRP A 998 24.72 27.55 -54.38
N GLN A 999 24.91 27.09 -53.13
CA GLN A 999 24.65 27.90 -51.94
C GLN A 999 25.61 29.08 -51.75
N ARG A 1000 26.88 28.96 -52.21
CA ARG A 1000 27.84 30.08 -52.21
C ARG A 1000 27.50 31.13 -53.27
N GLU A 1001 26.97 30.71 -54.42
CA GLU A 1001 26.54 31.63 -55.49
C GLU A 1001 25.29 32.46 -55.10
N GLN A 1002 24.41 31.91 -54.25
CA GLN A 1002 23.20 32.62 -53.77
C GLN A 1002 23.49 33.63 -52.64
N GLN A 1003 24.56 33.45 -51.86
CA GLN A 1003 24.93 34.38 -50.78
C GLN A 1003 25.55 35.69 -51.26
N MET A 1004 26.03 35.77 -52.51
CA MET A 1004 26.65 36.98 -53.08
C MET A 1004 25.65 38.00 -53.66
N ASN A 1005 24.34 37.72 -53.66
CA ASN A 1005 23.35 38.49 -54.44
C ASN A 1005 22.16 39.09 -53.64
N ARG A 1006 22.32 39.46 -52.36
CA ARG A 1006 21.26 40.21 -51.63
C ARG A 1006 21.78 41.50 -51.00
N ILE A 1007 21.43 42.64 -51.61
CA ILE A 1007 21.51 43.99 -51.03
C ILE A 1007 20.15 44.30 -50.36
N SER A 1008 20.20 44.82 -49.13
CA SER A 1008 19.07 45.12 -48.23
C SER A 1008 18.28 46.39 -48.62
N PRO A 1009 16.95 46.47 -48.37
CA PRO A 1009 16.21 47.73 -48.36
C PRO A 1009 16.22 48.41 -46.98
N SER A 1010 15.95 49.72 -47.00
CA SER A 1010 16.15 50.72 -45.94
C SER A 1010 15.01 50.87 -44.91
N THR A 1011 15.38 51.53 -43.82
CA THR A 1011 14.79 51.68 -42.48
C THR A 1011 13.46 52.44 -42.30
N ASP A 1012 12.66 52.68 -43.35
CA ASP A 1012 11.47 53.57 -43.24
C ASP A 1012 10.12 52.85 -43.05
N GLU A 1013 10.08 51.51 -43.00
CA GLU A 1013 8.82 50.76 -42.76
C GLU A 1013 8.59 50.34 -41.29
N ILE A 1014 9.39 50.84 -40.33
CA ILE A 1014 9.29 50.44 -38.91
C ILE A 1014 8.36 51.36 -38.07
N GLU A 1015 7.88 52.50 -38.57
CA GLU A 1015 7.11 53.48 -37.74
C GLU A 1015 5.60 53.60 -38.02
N LYS A 1016 4.91 52.49 -38.35
CA LYS A 1016 3.42 52.53 -38.40
C LYS A 1016 2.66 51.27 -37.97
N TYR A 1017 3.20 50.48 -37.03
CA TYR A 1017 2.45 49.44 -36.31
C TYR A 1017 2.75 49.45 -34.81
#